data_AF-A0AAQ3PCX5-F1
#
_entry.id   AF-A0AAQ3PCX5-F1
#
_cell.length_a   1.000
_cell.length_b   1.000
_cell.length_c   1.000
_cell.angle_alpha   90.00
_cell.angle_beta   90.00
_cell.angle_gamma   90.00
#
_symmetry.space_group_name_H-M   'P 1'
#
loop_
_entity.id
_entity.type
_entity.pdbx_description
1 polymer ?
#
loop_
_entity_poly.entity_id
_entity_poly.type
_entity_poly.pdbx_seq_one_letter_code
_entity_poly.pdbx_strand_id
1 'polypeptide(L)'
;MNINVCYIIIIIIIIIIIIFKGVIIKRIYHVCVDNVAAAWCQKKPQLLSFLRPITTILHTSLPTDYVCLKNRELHALIKRRDLDAALSLFRNMPLRDTVTYNLIISGFHEQPERALRFYAEMGSLGIGGSSTTLSSVVAVCTKAAFFREGVQVHCRVVKLGFSCNVFVCCALVGFYMRMGLSGVALELFDELLERNLAVWNVMLRGLCELVRVKVEDLLGFYSRMRFEGVEPNGVTFCYLLWECGNQRRLHEGKTIHGCVWKVDLVEPNVFVANALVDFYSACGCLVGARKCFEAIENENVISWNSLVYVYAENSLLCEAFEVFSIMQLWGRRPSIRSLVGFLNLCSRSGELCFGKQVHCLVMKMGFDEGSVHVQSALIDMYVKCRDIEDSMAVFECLPKRTLECFNSLMTSLSHSEAVEDMVELLRLMVDEGLVPDEVTISTTLKALSVSALSSFTGSQSLHCYALKSGVGEDAAVACSLMDAYSRCGHVDLSHRIFDSLPSPSAICFTSMINAYARNGMGKEGIAVLQAMIERGLKPDKVTFLCALSGCNHTGLVEEGRVVFESMKSLHGIDPDHRHFLAWWIFYAAQDFSMKLKRKRDCFMWSSLLRSCRIHKNEEVGTRAAQALLELDPDDPAVWLQVSNFYAEIGKFEEARKIREVALARKIVPELMKHLAHYSHTIRQSCQFAELMEMFPGIRSCLFGQSYNLRERFPLGGVLGEQNMDKFFLVSLLALLIAAHGVAGSMTCDSIGMLEELKSLESFDIEEETEVEELSDIPSWRSEHGGKVLVNIDSFGAAGDGESDDTEKHFHSFDNVEQRNCFSELINQALQKAWGVACSTPKSVLLIPQGRRYLVNATKFKGPCADKLIIQIDGTLVAPDEPKNWDPKLPRVWLDFSKLDKAVFQGSGVIDGSGSKWWAASCKKNKSNPCIGAPTVRTAFLTLLAFTIDTSTSIKVKGLTIQNSQQMHFTISRCDSVRINGVKVSAPGDSPNTDGIHISESTNVIIQDSKIGTGDDCISIVNASSNIKMKRIYCGPGHGISIGSLGKDNSTGIVTKVILDTAVLRETTNGLRIKTWQGGSGYVRGVRFQNVRVENVSNPILIDQFYCDSPSTCPNQTSAVEISEVMYQNISGTTMSAKAIKFDCSDTIPCSNLVLSNVDLDKQDGTVETYCHSAQGFPYGVVHPSADCLSSTDKISQVAESTMEEDIPHTEL
;
A
#
# COMPACT_ATOMS: atom_id res chain seq x y z
N MET A 1 -35.30 58.87 -30.32
CA MET A 1 -35.96 59.73 -29.30
C MET A 1 -36.77 58.81 -28.41
N ASN A 2 -36.67 58.74 -27.08
CA ASN A 2 -35.96 59.53 -26.10
C ASN A 2 -35.84 58.69 -24.80
N ILE A 3 -34.89 57.73 -24.74
CA ILE A 3 -34.58 56.97 -23.49
C ILE A 3 -33.05 56.86 -23.25
N ASN A 4 -32.21 57.11 -24.26
CA ASN A 4 -30.74 57.01 -24.14
C ASN A 4 -30.00 58.25 -23.62
N VAL A 5 -30.70 59.33 -23.24
CA VAL A 5 -30.05 60.55 -22.68
C VAL A 5 -30.04 60.54 -21.15
N CYS A 6 -31.02 59.91 -20.48
CA CYS A 6 -31.03 59.82 -19.01
C CYS A 6 -30.01 58.82 -18.46
N TYR A 7 -29.73 57.72 -19.17
CA TYR A 7 -28.80 56.69 -18.69
C TYR A 7 -27.34 57.17 -18.73
N ILE A 8 -26.98 57.97 -19.73
CA ILE A 8 -25.62 58.53 -19.86
C ILE A 8 -25.38 59.67 -18.85
N ILE A 9 -26.41 60.48 -18.55
CA ILE A 9 -26.32 61.55 -17.54
C ILE A 9 -26.21 60.96 -16.12
N ILE A 10 -26.91 59.86 -15.82
CA ILE A 10 -26.80 59.19 -14.52
C ILE A 10 -25.41 58.56 -14.33
N ILE A 11 -24.83 57.96 -15.36
CA ILE A 11 -23.48 57.38 -15.28
C ILE A 11 -22.41 58.49 -15.10
N ILE A 12 -22.55 59.65 -15.76
CA ILE A 12 -21.61 60.77 -15.60
C ILE A 12 -21.77 61.42 -14.20
N ILE A 13 -22.99 61.54 -13.66
CA ILE A 13 -23.21 62.07 -12.30
C ILE A 13 -22.65 61.11 -11.23
N ILE A 14 -22.78 59.79 -11.42
CA ILE A 14 -22.22 58.78 -10.50
C ILE A 14 -20.69 58.80 -10.55
N ILE A 15 -20.07 58.96 -11.74
CA ILE A 15 -18.61 59.08 -11.86
C ILE A 15 -18.09 60.37 -11.22
N ILE A 16 -18.79 61.51 -11.36
CA ILE A 16 -18.41 62.78 -10.72
C ILE A 16 -18.59 62.72 -9.19
N ILE A 17 -19.62 62.05 -8.67
CA ILE A 17 -19.84 61.88 -7.22
C ILE A 17 -18.79 60.93 -6.61
N ILE A 18 -18.33 59.91 -7.34
CA ILE A 18 -17.30 58.98 -6.89
C ILE A 18 -15.90 59.64 -6.90
N ILE A 19 -15.60 60.50 -7.88
CA ILE A 19 -14.31 61.20 -7.95
C ILE A 19 -14.20 62.32 -6.89
N PHE A 20 -15.30 63.02 -6.55
CA PHE A 20 -15.24 64.12 -5.58
C PHE A 20 -15.44 63.72 -4.10
N LYS A 21 -16.03 62.55 -3.79
CA LYS A 21 -16.16 62.09 -2.39
C LYS A 21 -14.86 61.62 -1.75
N GLY A 22 -13.80 61.35 -2.53
CA GLY A 22 -12.50 60.93 -2.02
C GLY A 22 -11.61 62.05 -1.47
N VAL A 23 -11.88 63.33 -1.78
CA VAL A 23 -10.91 64.42 -1.54
C VAL A 23 -11.29 65.35 -0.37
N ILE A 24 -12.54 65.37 0.11
CA ILE A 24 -12.97 66.28 1.20
C ILE A 24 -13.00 65.62 2.58
N ILE A 25 -13.12 64.29 2.69
CA ILE A 25 -13.10 63.61 4.00
C ILE A 25 -11.67 63.48 4.55
N LYS A 26 -10.65 63.50 3.69
CA LYS A 26 -9.23 63.43 4.08
C LYS A 26 -8.68 64.74 4.69
N ARG A 27 -9.42 65.86 4.62
CA ARG A 27 -9.00 67.16 5.18
C ARG A 27 -9.76 67.64 6.42
N ILE A 28 -10.84 66.96 6.83
CA ILE A 28 -11.54 67.26 8.09
C ILE A 28 -11.12 66.30 9.21
N TYR A 29 -10.62 65.10 8.89
CA TYR A 29 -10.16 64.15 9.90
C TYR A 29 -8.81 64.53 10.54
N HIS A 30 -7.98 65.31 9.84
CA HIS A 30 -6.63 65.70 10.30
C HIS A 30 -6.59 66.97 11.19
N VAL A 31 -7.73 67.61 11.50
CA VAL A 31 -7.75 68.81 12.37
C VAL A 31 -8.53 68.59 13.68
N CYS A 32 -9.27 67.49 13.84
CA CYS A 32 -10.05 67.23 15.05
C CYS A 32 -9.48 66.16 15.99
N VAL A 33 -8.48 65.37 15.60
CA VAL A 33 -7.99 64.26 16.44
C VAL A 33 -6.77 64.64 17.29
N ASP A 34 -5.98 65.63 16.88
CA ASP A 34 -4.78 66.04 17.64
C ASP A 34 -5.08 66.88 18.90
N ASN A 35 -6.29 67.43 19.04
CA ASN A 35 -6.67 68.25 20.21
C ASN A 35 -7.50 67.53 21.29
N VAL A 36 -7.93 66.29 21.06
CA VAL A 36 -8.73 65.55 22.06
C VAL A 36 -7.89 64.50 22.80
N ALA A 37 -6.85 63.94 22.16
CA ALA A 37 -5.95 62.98 22.81
C ALA A 37 -5.05 63.62 23.88
N ALA A 38 -4.68 64.89 23.74
CA ALA A 38 -3.89 65.62 24.73
C ALA A 38 -4.68 66.03 26.00
N ALA A 39 -6.02 66.07 25.95
CA ALA A 39 -6.85 66.46 27.09
C ALA A 39 -7.29 65.26 27.97
N TRP A 40 -7.18 64.02 27.48
CA TRP A 40 -7.69 62.84 28.18
C TRP A 40 -6.64 62.09 29.03
N CYS A 41 -5.38 62.54 29.03
CA CYS A 41 -4.33 62.01 29.90
C CYS A 41 -4.12 62.80 31.20
N GLN A 42 -4.74 63.97 31.38
CA GLN A 42 -4.54 64.81 32.59
C GLN A 42 -5.73 64.85 33.58
N LYS A 43 -6.88 64.21 33.31
CA LYS A 43 -8.06 64.28 34.21
C LYS A 43 -8.55 62.95 34.79
N LYS A 44 -7.80 61.85 34.65
CA LYS A 44 -8.17 60.56 35.24
C LYS A 44 -8.09 60.46 36.79
N PRO A 45 -7.37 61.31 37.55
CA PRO A 45 -7.38 61.21 39.01
C PRO A 45 -8.64 61.77 39.70
N GLN A 46 -9.48 62.55 39.02
CA GLN A 46 -10.59 63.27 39.67
C GLN A 46 -11.99 62.65 39.48
N LEU A 47 -12.14 61.63 38.63
CA LEU A 47 -13.43 60.91 38.46
C LEU A 47 -13.55 59.61 39.27
N LEU A 48 -12.44 59.12 39.82
CA LEU A 48 -12.41 57.90 40.65
C LEU A 48 -12.80 58.13 42.12
N SER A 49 -13.04 59.39 42.53
CA SER A 49 -13.54 59.74 43.87
C SER A 49 -15.06 59.85 43.97
N PHE A 50 -15.81 59.76 42.86
CA PHE A 50 -17.27 59.95 42.85
C PHE A 50 -18.11 58.67 42.61
N LEU A 51 -17.48 57.52 42.37
CA LEU A 51 -18.17 56.22 42.17
C LEU A 51 -17.92 55.21 43.29
N ARG A 52 -17.63 55.69 44.50
CA ARG A 52 -17.35 54.84 45.67
C ARG A 52 -18.52 54.47 46.60
N PRO A 53 -19.81 54.87 46.38
CA PRO A 53 -20.87 54.39 47.27
C PRO A 53 -22.12 53.75 46.63
N ILE A 54 -22.05 53.02 45.50
CA ILE A 54 -23.24 52.30 44.95
C ILE A 54 -23.07 50.78 44.75
N THR A 55 -21.90 50.20 45.01
CA THR A 55 -21.73 48.72 45.02
C THR A 55 -21.43 48.19 46.41
N THR A 56 -22.14 48.71 47.42
CA THR A 56 -22.16 48.12 48.76
C THR A 56 -23.58 47.61 48.98
N ILE A 57 -23.81 46.33 48.65
CA ILE A 57 -24.80 45.38 49.22
C ILE A 57 -24.86 44.22 48.21
N LEU A 58 -24.58 43.01 48.69
CA LEU A 58 -24.46 41.72 47.98
C LEU A 58 -23.09 41.43 47.34
N HIS A 59 -22.09 41.15 48.16
CA HIS A 59 -21.19 40.01 47.92
C HIS A 59 -20.51 39.63 49.24
N THR A 60 -20.96 38.52 49.82
CA THR A 60 -20.13 37.71 50.71
C THR A 60 -18.89 37.29 49.93
N SER A 61 -17.72 37.69 50.44
CA SER A 61 -16.42 37.55 49.78
C SER A 61 -15.94 36.09 49.79
N LEU A 62 -15.99 35.42 48.64
CA LEU A 62 -15.05 34.34 48.33
C LEU A 62 -13.76 34.97 47.79
N PRO A 63 -12.56 34.53 48.22
CA PRO A 63 -11.31 35.20 47.87
C PRO A 63 -11.01 35.08 46.38
N THR A 64 -10.44 36.14 45.80
CA THR A 64 -9.97 36.23 44.40
C THR A 64 -9.03 35.06 44.01
N ASP A 65 -8.38 34.46 45.01
CA ASP A 65 -7.55 33.26 44.90
C ASP A 65 -8.33 32.02 44.43
N TYR A 66 -9.63 31.91 44.78
CA TYR A 66 -10.46 30.77 44.38
C TYR A 66 -10.69 30.72 42.86
N VAL A 67 -11.08 31.84 42.25
CA VAL A 67 -11.32 31.90 40.80
C VAL A 67 -10.02 31.69 40.02
N CYS A 68 -8.90 32.24 40.52
CA CYS A 68 -7.59 32.00 39.91
C CYS A 68 -7.16 30.53 39.97
N LEU A 69 -7.36 29.86 41.12
CA LEU A 69 -7.04 28.44 41.30
C LEU A 69 -7.89 27.56 40.38
N LYS A 70 -9.20 27.85 40.31
CA LYS A 70 -10.12 27.13 39.42
C LYS A 70 -9.84 27.37 37.94
N ASN A 71 -9.42 28.58 37.55
CA ASN A 71 -8.96 28.87 36.19
C ASN A 71 -7.69 28.08 35.81
N ARG A 72 -6.76 27.86 36.76
CA ARG A 72 -5.59 27.00 36.52
C ARG A 72 -5.97 25.53 36.34
N GLU A 73 -6.88 25.03 37.17
CA GLU A 73 -7.42 23.68 37.07
C GLU A 73 -8.15 23.46 35.74
N LEU A 74 -9.01 24.42 35.36
CA LEU A 74 -9.71 24.44 34.08
C LEU A 74 -8.74 24.45 32.89
N HIS A 75 -7.71 25.30 32.92
CA HIS A 75 -6.68 25.33 31.89
C HIS A 75 -5.89 24.00 31.80
N ALA A 76 -5.65 23.33 32.93
CA ALA A 76 -4.98 22.03 32.94
C ALA A 76 -5.86 20.93 32.31
N LEU A 77 -7.17 20.92 32.57
CA LEU A 77 -8.13 19.99 31.95
C LEU A 77 -8.22 20.21 30.44
N ILE A 78 -8.32 21.48 30.00
CA ILE A 78 -8.32 21.84 28.57
C ILE A 78 -7.03 21.37 27.88
N LYS A 79 -5.86 21.53 28.53
CA LYS A 79 -4.58 21.06 28.00
C LYS A 79 -4.50 19.53 27.86
N ARG A 80 -5.22 18.78 28.70
CA ARG A 80 -5.33 17.31 28.64
C ARG A 80 -6.42 16.82 27.66
N ARG A 81 -7.13 17.73 26.98
CA ARG A 81 -8.29 17.46 26.10
C ARG A 81 -9.49 16.78 26.80
N ASP A 82 -9.59 16.89 28.12
CA ASP A 82 -10.76 16.43 28.87
C ASP A 82 -11.81 17.55 28.93
N LEU A 83 -12.60 17.66 27.86
CA LEU A 83 -13.58 18.75 27.68
C LEU A 83 -14.83 18.59 28.55
N ASP A 84 -15.21 17.36 28.90
CA ASP A 84 -16.40 17.10 29.72
C ASP A 84 -16.14 17.42 31.20
N ALA A 85 -14.98 17.04 31.73
CA ALA A 85 -14.57 17.45 33.07
C ALA A 85 -14.39 18.98 33.17
N ALA A 86 -13.83 19.61 32.12
CA ALA A 86 -13.70 21.07 32.05
C ALA A 86 -15.07 21.78 32.06
N LEU A 87 -16.07 21.25 31.34
CA LEU A 87 -17.44 21.77 31.36
C LEU A 87 -18.13 21.59 32.71
N SER A 88 -17.94 20.43 33.35
CA SER A 88 -18.46 20.15 34.69
C SER A 88 -17.89 21.15 35.70
N LEU A 89 -16.58 21.36 35.69
CA LEU A 89 -15.89 22.32 36.55
C LEU A 89 -16.39 23.75 36.30
N PHE A 90 -16.49 24.17 35.03
CA PHE A 90 -16.98 25.49 34.65
C PHE A 90 -18.42 25.75 35.12
N ARG A 91 -19.31 24.76 34.98
CA ARG A 91 -20.70 24.85 35.45
C ARG A 91 -20.79 24.98 36.96
N ASN A 92 -19.93 24.28 37.69
CA ASN A 92 -19.88 24.28 39.15
C ASN A 92 -19.19 25.51 39.76
N MET A 93 -18.56 26.38 38.95
CA MET A 93 -17.97 27.62 39.44
C MET A 93 -19.05 28.67 39.73
N PRO A 94 -19.18 29.17 40.99
CA PRO A 94 -20.21 30.14 41.38
C PRO A 94 -19.91 31.57 40.89
N LEU A 95 -18.64 31.89 40.63
CA LEU A 95 -18.18 33.16 40.08
C LEU A 95 -17.28 32.89 38.88
N ARG A 96 -17.54 33.58 37.77
CA ARG A 96 -16.83 33.41 36.50
C ARG A 96 -16.41 34.80 36.00
N ASP A 97 -15.14 34.93 35.67
CA ASP A 97 -14.56 36.17 35.17
C ASP A 97 -14.27 36.09 33.66
N THR A 98 -13.76 37.18 33.07
CA THR A 98 -13.37 37.23 31.66
C THR A 98 -12.35 36.14 31.29
N VAL A 99 -11.44 35.78 32.21
CA VAL A 99 -10.43 34.74 31.98
C VAL A 99 -11.08 33.35 31.92
N THR A 100 -12.04 33.08 32.80
CA THR A 100 -12.80 31.83 32.85
C THR A 100 -13.52 31.57 31.51
N TYR A 101 -14.22 32.58 31.00
CA TYR A 101 -14.90 32.49 29.69
C TYR A 101 -13.90 32.39 28.52
N ASN A 102 -12.77 33.10 28.56
CA ASN A 102 -11.74 32.97 27.53
C ASN A 102 -11.15 31.56 27.45
N LEU A 103 -10.93 30.91 28.59
CA LEU A 103 -10.44 29.54 28.67
C LEU A 103 -11.44 28.56 28.03
N ILE A 104 -12.72 28.65 28.37
CA ILE A 104 -13.75 27.80 27.75
C ILE A 104 -13.91 28.08 26.25
N ILE A 105 -14.00 29.34 25.83
CA ILE A 105 -14.16 29.70 24.41
C ILE A 105 -12.98 29.18 23.57
N SER A 106 -11.75 29.30 24.08
CA SER A 106 -10.55 28.77 23.41
C SER A 106 -10.43 27.24 23.49
N GLY A 107 -10.84 26.63 24.61
CA GLY A 107 -10.86 25.17 24.77
C GLY A 107 -11.84 24.49 23.80
N PHE A 108 -13.01 25.09 23.57
CA PHE A 108 -14.06 24.58 22.68
C PHE A 108 -13.87 24.96 21.21
N HIS A 109 -12.65 25.30 20.76
CA HIS A 109 -12.39 25.70 19.39
C HIS A 109 -12.69 24.63 18.31
N GLU A 110 -12.80 23.34 18.67
CA GLU A 110 -13.25 22.24 17.79
C GLU A 110 -14.79 22.13 17.71
N GLN A 111 -15.52 22.79 18.61
CA GLN A 111 -16.99 22.84 18.65
C GLN A 111 -17.48 24.30 18.56
N PRO A 112 -17.42 24.91 17.35
CA PRO A 112 -17.54 26.35 17.16
C PRO A 112 -18.90 26.92 17.59
N GLU A 113 -19.97 26.15 17.43
CA GLU A 113 -21.31 26.56 17.90
C GLU A 113 -21.38 26.71 19.42
N ARG A 114 -20.74 25.79 20.17
CA ARG A 114 -20.72 25.86 21.64
C ARG A 114 -19.87 27.03 22.12
N ALA A 115 -18.72 27.26 21.48
CA ALA A 115 -17.87 28.41 21.78
C ALA A 115 -18.61 29.75 21.57
N LEU A 116 -19.39 29.89 20.49
CA LEU A 116 -20.23 31.07 20.25
C LEU A 116 -21.38 31.21 21.26
N ARG A 117 -21.98 30.11 21.73
CA ARG A 117 -22.97 30.15 22.80
C ARG A 117 -22.39 30.68 24.11
N PHE A 118 -21.18 30.24 24.50
CA PHE A 118 -20.51 30.77 25.69
C PHE A 118 -20.13 32.25 25.54
N TYR A 119 -19.75 32.69 24.33
CA TYR A 119 -19.53 34.12 24.06
C TYR A 119 -20.82 34.94 24.16
N ALA A 120 -21.95 34.42 23.67
CA ALA A 120 -23.25 35.05 23.83
C ALA A 120 -23.69 35.11 25.30
N GLU A 121 -23.48 34.04 26.07
CA GLU A 121 -23.73 33.97 27.51
C GLU A 121 -22.93 35.04 28.26
N MET A 122 -21.62 35.13 28.01
CA MET A 122 -20.73 36.16 28.56
C MET A 122 -21.26 37.58 28.29
N GLY A 123 -21.74 37.83 27.06
CA GLY A 123 -22.33 39.11 26.68
C GLY A 123 -23.66 39.41 27.37
N SER A 124 -24.49 38.40 27.63
CA SER A 124 -25.77 38.54 28.35
C SER A 124 -25.61 38.87 29.83
N LEU A 125 -24.50 38.42 30.44
CA LEU A 125 -24.13 38.70 31.83
C LEU A 125 -23.42 40.05 32.01
N GLY A 126 -23.26 40.83 30.94
CA GLY A 126 -22.58 42.13 30.98
C GLY A 126 -21.07 42.06 31.21
N ILE A 127 -20.47 40.88 31.10
CA ILE A 127 -19.02 40.69 31.26
C ILE A 127 -18.33 41.19 29.98
N GLY A 128 -17.50 42.21 30.10
CA GLY A 128 -16.81 42.84 28.96
C GLY A 128 -15.83 41.89 28.27
N GLY A 129 -15.95 41.77 26.95
CA GLY A 129 -14.99 41.06 26.10
C GLY A 129 -13.65 41.78 26.07
N SER A 130 -12.56 41.03 26.26
CA SER A 130 -11.18 41.53 26.13
C SER A 130 -10.66 41.37 24.68
N SER A 131 -9.50 41.94 24.38
CA SER A 131 -8.80 41.71 23.10
C SER A 131 -8.54 40.22 22.82
N THR A 132 -8.19 39.45 23.86
CA THR A 132 -8.00 37.99 23.77
C THR A 132 -9.31 37.23 23.51
N THR A 133 -10.43 37.71 24.08
CA THR A 133 -11.77 37.16 23.83
C THR A 133 -12.15 37.34 22.35
N LEU A 134 -12.03 38.58 21.85
CA LEU A 134 -12.43 38.92 20.48
C LEU A 134 -11.57 38.22 19.44
N SER A 135 -10.24 38.16 19.63
CA SER A 135 -9.33 37.42 18.75
C SER A 135 -9.64 35.91 18.73
N SER A 136 -9.93 35.30 19.88
CA SER A 136 -10.28 33.87 19.98
C SER A 136 -11.61 33.57 19.28
N VAL A 137 -12.63 34.42 19.46
CA VAL A 137 -13.94 34.26 18.79
C VAL A 137 -13.81 34.42 17.28
N VAL A 138 -13.05 35.42 16.81
CA VAL A 138 -12.77 35.60 15.37
C VAL A 138 -12.03 34.37 14.81
N ALA A 139 -11.06 33.82 15.54
CA ALA A 139 -10.36 32.60 15.12
C ALA A 139 -11.29 31.38 15.03
N VAL A 140 -12.22 31.22 15.97
CA VAL A 140 -13.28 30.19 15.90
C VAL A 140 -14.16 30.38 14.67
N CYS A 141 -14.65 31.60 14.42
CA CYS A 141 -15.45 31.91 13.22
C CYS A 141 -14.67 31.65 11.93
N THR A 142 -13.38 31.96 11.91
CA THR A 142 -12.48 31.71 10.78
C THR A 142 -12.38 30.20 10.52
N LYS A 143 -12.06 29.39 11.54
CA LYS A 143 -11.91 27.93 11.40
C LYS A 143 -13.19 27.24 10.95
N ALA A 144 -14.35 27.70 11.45
CA ALA A 144 -15.66 27.13 11.16
C ALA A 144 -16.37 27.72 9.93
N ALA A 145 -15.75 28.69 9.23
CA ALA A 145 -16.37 29.44 8.13
C ALA A 145 -17.70 30.14 8.50
N PHE A 146 -17.87 30.55 9.76
CA PHE A 146 -19.02 31.32 10.25
C PHE A 146 -18.86 32.80 9.90
N PHE A 147 -18.97 33.09 8.61
CA PHE A 147 -18.64 34.41 8.07
C PHE A 147 -19.63 35.50 8.51
N ARG A 148 -20.90 35.17 8.68
CA ARG A 148 -21.91 36.15 9.11
C ARG A 148 -21.67 36.60 10.56
N GLU A 149 -21.44 35.64 11.44
CA GLU A 149 -21.17 35.82 12.86
C GLU A 149 -19.82 36.54 13.05
N GLY A 150 -18.79 36.17 12.27
CA GLY A 150 -17.49 36.84 12.30
C GLY A 150 -17.56 38.33 11.91
N VAL A 151 -18.37 38.70 10.91
CA VAL A 151 -18.61 40.12 10.56
C VAL A 151 -19.34 40.86 11.70
N GLN A 152 -20.28 40.22 12.39
CA GLN A 152 -20.93 40.82 13.57
C GLN A 152 -19.93 41.07 14.71
N VAL A 153 -19.00 40.14 14.92
CA VAL A 153 -17.91 40.30 15.89
C VAL A 153 -16.97 41.43 15.46
N HIS A 154 -16.67 41.59 14.17
CA HIS A 154 -15.91 42.75 13.67
C HIS A 154 -16.62 44.09 13.95
N CYS A 155 -17.93 44.18 13.72
CA CYS A 155 -18.70 45.38 14.10
C CYS A 155 -18.63 45.67 15.61
N ARG A 156 -18.59 44.61 16.45
CA ARG A 156 -18.41 44.73 17.90
C ARG A 156 -17.01 45.23 18.26
N VAL A 157 -15.95 44.76 17.56
CA VAL A 157 -14.56 45.25 17.71
C VAL A 157 -14.50 46.76 17.48
N VAL A 158 -15.13 47.25 16.42
CA VAL A 158 -15.19 48.69 16.11
C VAL A 158 -15.94 49.45 17.21
N LYS A 159 -17.12 48.96 17.61
CA LYS A 159 -17.94 49.60 18.67
C LYS A 159 -17.22 49.68 20.02
N LEU A 160 -16.39 48.68 20.34
CA LEU A 160 -15.64 48.60 21.59
C LEU A 160 -14.27 49.30 21.54
N GLY A 161 -13.88 49.87 20.38
CA GLY A 161 -12.62 50.60 20.22
C GLY A 161 -11.38 49.71 20.11
N PHE A 162 -11.52 48.44 19.71
CA PHE A 162 -10.41 47.51 19.54
C PHE A 162 -9.82 47.49 18.11
N SER A 163 -10.23 48.41 17.23
CA SER A 163 -9.80 48.46 15.81
C SER A 163 -8.30 48.70 15.60
N CYS A 164 -7.57 49.20 16.59
CA CYS A 164 -6.11 49.38 16.50
C CYS A 164 -5.34 48.28 17.26
N ASN A 165 -6.03 47.27 17.81
CA ASN A 165 -5.37 46.21 18.57
C ASN A 165 -4.77 45.17 17.62
N VAL A 166 -3.44 45.06 17.61
CA VAL A 166 -2.68 44.18 16.70
C VAL A 166 -3.16 42.72 16.75
N PHE A 167 -3.54 42.18 17.91
CA PHE A 167 -3.99 40.78 18.03
C PHE A 167 -5.40 40.56 17.44
N VAL A 168 -6.30 41.52 17.66
CA VAL A 168 -7.67 41.45 17.12
C VAL A 168 -7.65 41.66 15.60
N CYS A 169 -6.89 42.65 15.13
CA CYS A 169 -6.74 42.91 13.70
C CYS A 169 -6.01 41.78 12.99
N CYS A 170 -5.00 41.15 13.59
CA CYS A 170 -4.36 39.96 13.01
C CYS A 170 -5.35 38.81 12.81
N ALA A 171 -6.27 38.58 13.75
CA ALA A 171 -7.33 37.59 13.59
C ALA A 171 -8.33 37.98 12.50
N LEU A 172 -8.68 39.27 12.39
CA LEU A 172 -9.57 39.80 11.35
C LEU A 172 -8.97 39.72 9.95
N VAL A 173 -7.67 40.03 9.80
CA VAL A 173 -6.94 39.86 8.53
C VAL A 173 -7.04 38.40 8.06
N GLY A 174 -6.74 37.44 8.94
CA GLY A 174 -6.89 36.01 8.62
C GLY A 174 -8.33 35.61 8.29
N PHE A 175 -9.31 36.16 8.99
CA PHE A 175 -10.74 35.94 8.73
C PHE A 175 -11.14 36.40 7.32
N TYR A 176 -10.79 37.62 6.92
CA TYR A 176 -11.13 38.17 5.60
C TYR A 176 -10.37 37.50 4.46
N MET A 177 -9.11 37.09 4.68
CA MET A 177 -8.38 36.27 3.71
C MET A 177 -9.10 34.94 3.46
N ARG A 178 -9.57 34.26 4.52
CA ARG A 178 -10.32 33.00 4.38
C ARG A 178 -11.71 33.16 3.75
N MET A 179 -12.32 34.34 3.86
CA MET A 179 -13.53 34.69 3.11
C MET A 179 -13.29 34.93 1.61
N GLY A 180 -12.03 35.00 1.17
CA GLY A 180 -11.67 35.39 -0.19
C GLY A 180 -11.73 36.91 -0.45
N LEU A 181 -11.90 37.73 0.59
CA LEU A 181 -11.96 39.19 0.51
C LEU A 181 -10.57 39.80 0.79
N SER A 182 -9.61 39.51 -0.09
CA SER A 182 -8.21 39.93 0.09
C SER A 182 -8.01 41.44 0.11
N GLY A 183 -8.84 42.21 -0.60
CA GLY A 183 -8.78 43.68 -0.58
C GLY A 183 -9.06 44.27 0.81
N VAL A 184 -10.10 43.77 1.49
CA VAL A 184 -10.46 44.20 2.86
C VAL A 184 -9.38 43.79 3.86
N ALA A 185 -8.80 42.60 3.70
CA ALA A 185 -7.70 42.15 4.52
C ALA A 185 -6.45 43.03 4.36
N LEU A 186 -6.15 43.46 3.13
CA LEU A 186 -5.03 44.37 2.84
C LEU A 186 -5.25 45.76 3.43
N GLU A 187 -6.47 46.31 3.34
CA GLU A 187 -6.82 47.57 3.99
C GLU A 187 -6.61 47.50 5.52
N LEU A 188 -7.14 46.46 6.17
CA LEU A 188 -6.95 46.25 7.61
C LEU A 188 -5.48 46.06 8.00
N PHE A 189 -4.68 45.44 7.12
CA PHE A 189 -3.26 45.27 7.30
C PHE A 189 -2.50 46.61 7.18
N ASP A 190 -2.88 47.45 6.22
CA ASP A 190 -2.26 48.75 5.98
C ASP A 190 -2.60 49.77 7.07
N GLU A 191 -3.78 49.67 7.70
CA GLU A 191 -4.23 50.50 8.83
C GLU A 191 -3.48 50.23 10.15
N LEU A 192 -2.72 49.14 10.26
CA LEU A 192 -1.92 48.83 11.46
C LEU A 192 -0.69 49.75 11.56
N LEU A 193 -0.58 50.47 12.68
CA LEU A 193 0.56 51.34 13.01
C LEU A 193 1.87 50.56 13.19
N GLU A 194 1.79 49.36 13.80
CA GLU A 194 2.91 48.44 13.95
C GLU A 194 2.49 47.03 13.50
N ARG A 195 3.20 46.51 12.49
CA ARG A 195 2.98 45.17 11.93
C ARG A 195 4.04 44.21 12.43
N ASN A 196 3.67 43.35 13.37
CA ASN A 196 4.56 42.29 13.84
C ASN A 196 4.65 41.13 12.84
N LEU A 197 5.67 40.28 12.99
CA LEU A 197 5.92 39.11 12.14
C LEU A 197 4.68 38.20 11.95
N ALA A 198 3.82 38.10 12.98
CA ALA A 198 2.62 37.26 12.91
C ALA A 198 1.63 37.74 11.85
N VAL A 199 1.37 39.04 11.75
CA VAL A 199 0.40 39.57 10.77
C VAL A 199 0.94 39.49 9.34
N TRP A 200 2.25 39.63 9.15
CA TRP A 200 2.93 39.38 7.86
C TRP A 200 2.77 37.92 7.42
N ASN A 201 3.00 36.96 8.32
CA ASN A 201 2.86 35.54 8.02
C ASN A 201 1.39 35.13 7.76
N VAL A 202 0.41 35.76 8.42
CA VAL A 202 -1.02 35.56 8.14
C VAL A 202 -1.39 36.06 6.74
N MET A 203 -0.88 37.22 6.32
CA MET A 203 -1.07 37.73 4.95
C MET A 203 -0.43 36.81 3.91
N LEU A 204 0.83 36.42 4.10
CA LEU A 204 1.54 35.52 3.18
C LEU A 204 0.82 34.18 3.04
N ARG A 205 0.35 33.59 4.15
CA ARG A 205 -0.47 32.38 4.15
C ARG A 205 -1.78 32.59 3.37
N GLY A 206 -2.50 33.66 3.67
CA GLY A 206 -3.77 33.94 3.00
C GLY A 206 -3.59 34.11 1.49
N LEU A 207 -2.50 34.75 1.05
CA LEU A 207 -2.18 34.90 -0.38
C LEU A 207 -1.91 33.54 -1.03
N CYS A 208 -1.22 32.62 -0.33
CA CYS A 208 -1.01 31.25 -0.78
C CYS A 208 -2.32 30.45 -0.96
N GLU A 209 -3.36 30.76 -0.18
CA GLU A 209 -4.66 30.05 -0.23
C GLU A 209 -5.60 30.58 -1.36
N LEU A 210 -5.21 31.62 -2.10
CA LEU A 210 -6.00 32.18 -3.21
C LEU A 210 -5.70 31.47 -4.53
N VAL A 211 -6.74 31.04 -5.25
CA VAL A 211 -6.68 30.21 -6.48
C VAL A 211 -5.85 30.82 -7.64
N ARG A 212 -5.52 32.11 -7.61
CA ARG A 212 -4.85 32.83 -8.73
C ARG A 212 -3.78 33.84 -8.30
N VAL A 213 -3.02 33.56 -7.26
CA VAL A 213 -1.90 34.45 -6.90
C VAL A 213 -0.72 34.21 -7.83
N LYS A 214 -0.05 35.29 -8.22
CA LYS A 214 1.21 35.25 -8.96
C LYS A 214 2.36 35.22 -7.96
N VAL A 215 3.37 34.38 -8.18
CA VAL A 215 4.59 34.33 -7.32
C VAL A 215 5.20 35.73 -7.15
N GLU A 216 5.09 36.58 -8.17
CA GLU A 216 5.56 37.96 -8.15
C GLU A 216 4.91 38.82 -7.06
N ASP A 217 3.63 38.62 -6.77
CA ASP A 217 2.90 39.38 -5.73
C ASP A 217 3.40 38.97 -4.33
N LEU A 218 3.66 37.67 -4.13
CA LEU A 218 4.19 37.13 -2.88
C LEU A 218 5.63 37.60 -2.61
N LEU A 219 6.47 37.62 -3.65
CA LEU A 219 7.84 38.16 -3.58
C LEU A 219 7.85 39.68 -3.39
N GLY A 220 6.87 40.39 -3.96
CA GLY A 220 6.64 41.81 -3.71
C GLY A 220 6.32 42.07 -2.24
N PHE A 221 5.46 41.24 -1.64
CA PHE A 221 5.10 41.34 -0.22
C PHE A 221 6.29 41.00 0.69
N TYR A 222 7.10 40.00 0.34
CA TYR A 222 8.36 39.70 1.03
C TYR A 222 9.35 40.87 0.95
N SER A 223 9.46 41.52 -0.21
CA SER A 223 10.32 42.70 -0.38
C SER A 223 9.84 43.88 0.48
N ARG A 224 8.52 44.09 0.57
CA ARG A 224 7.90 45.10 1.45
C ARG A 224 8.20 44.82 2.93
N MET A 225 8.07 43.56 3.36
CA MET A 225 8.40 43.13 4.72
C MET A 225 9.84 43.46 5.10
N ARG A 226 10.79 43.19 4.20
CA ARG A 226 12.22 43.52 4.37
C ARG A 226 12.48 45.01 4.41
N PHE A 227 11.79 45.80 3.57
CA PHE A 227 11.91 47.26 3.55
C PHE A 227 11.39 47.90 4.84
N GLU A 228 10.31 47.36 5.42
CA GLU A 228 9.79 47.80 6.72
C GLU A 228 10.61 47.28 7.92
N GLY A 229 11.76 46.61 7.67
CA GLY A 229 12.70 46.18 8.71
C GLY A 229 12.25 44.97 9.51
N VAL A 230 11.27 44.20 9.03
CA VAL A 230 10.79 42.99 9.70
C VAL A 230 11.58 41.78 9.20
N GLU A 231 12.32 41.13 10.11
CA GLU A 231 13.13 39.96 9.76
C GLU A 231 12.25 38.72 9.53
N PRO A 232 12.41 38.00 8.39
CA PRO A 232 11.67 36.79 8.08
C PRO A 232 12.10 35.62 8.97
N ASN A 233 11.17 34.72 9.29
CA ASN A 233 11.46 33.49 10.01
C ASN A 233 11.25 32.25 9.13
N GLY A 234 11.51 31.06 9.68
CA GLY A 234 11.35 29.82 8.93
C GLY A 234 9.96 29.63 8.31
N VAL A 235 8.89 30.06 9.01
CA VAL A 235 7.51 29.99 8.49
C VAL A 235 7.33 30.89 7.26
N THR A 236 7.93 32.09 7.25
CA THR A 236 7.93 32.99 6.09
C THR A 236 8.53 32.31 4.87
N PHE A 237 9.69 31.65 5.04
CA PHE A 237 10.36 30.95 3.95
C PHE A 237 9.58 29.73 3.46
N CYS A 238 8.89 29.00 4.34
CA CYS A 238 8.04 27.88 3.94
C CYS A 238 6.92 28.32 2.98
N TYR A 239 6.24 29.45 3.23
CA TYR A 239 5.21 29.96 2.31
C TYR A 239 5.78 30.37 0.95
N LEU A 240 6.93 31.03 0.93
CA LEU A 240 7.60 31.44 -0.31
C LEU A 240 8.06 30.24 -1.14
N LEU A 241 8.66 29.24 -0.50
CA LEU A 241 9.11 28.01 -1.16
C LEU A 241 7.94 27.15 -1.64
N TRP A 242 6.85 27.08 -0.87
CA TRP A 242 5.63 26.36 -1.24
C TRP A 242 5.02 26.92 -2.53
N GLU A 243 4.86 28.24 -2.63
CA GLU A 243 4.27 28.84 -3.83
C GLU A 243 5.20 28.75 -5.05
N CYS A 244 6.52 28.92 -4.85
CA CYS A 244 7.51 28.68 -5.90
C CYS A 244 7.45 27.22 -6.41
N GLY A 245 7.20 26.26 -5.51
CA GLY A 245 7.02 24.84 -5.83
C GLY A 245 5.75 24.59 -6.63
N ASN A 246 4.60 25.13 -6.20
CA ASN A 246 3.31 24.99 -6.89
C ASN A 246 3.36 25.50 -8.33
N GLN A 247 3.98 26.66 -8.56
CA GLN A 247 4.13 27.23 -9.90
C GLN A 247 5.36 26.73 -10.66
N ARG A 248 6.12 25.80 -10.08
CA ARG A 248 7.37 25.22 -10.64
C ARG A 248 8.41 26.27 -11.05
N ARG A 249 8.50 27.37 -10.31
CA ARG A 249 9.41 28.50 -10.53
C ARG A 249 10.76 28.26 -9.87
N LEU A 250 11.59 27.44 -10.53
CA LEU A 250 12.88 26.99 -9.99
C LEU A 250 13.89 28.13 -9.75
N HIS A 251 13.89 29.17 -10.60
CA HIS A 251 14.87 30.25 -10.50
C HIS A 251 14.61 31.10 -9.25
N GLU A 252 13.37 31.51 -9.05
CA GLU A 252 12.92 32.28 -7.90
C GLU A 252 13.07 31.51 -6.60
N GLY A 253 12.69 30.22 -6.56
CA GLY A 253 12.89 29.44 -5.34
C GLY A 253 14.38 29.19 -5.01
N LYS A 254 15.29 29.19 -6.00
CA LYS A 254 16.74 29.17 -5.74
C LYS A 254 17.24 30.48 -5.12
N THR A 255 16.68 31.64 -5.49
CA THR A 255 17.06 32.91 -4.84
C THR A 255 16.58 32.93 -3.39
N ILE A 256 15.39 32.40 -3.11
CA ILE A 256 14.87 32.22 -1.76
C ILE A 256 15.72 31.23 -0.95
N HIS A 257 16.11 30.08 -1.52
CA HIS A 257 17.04 29.15 -0.87
C HIS A 257 18.38 29.83 -0.52
N GLY A 258 18.92 30.67 -1.42
CA GLY A 258 20.10 31.48 -1.12
C GLY A 258 19.90 32.47 0.05
N CYS A 259 18.68 32.97 0.25
CA CYS A 259 18.35 33.79 1.42
C CYS A 259 18.27 32.95 2.70
N VAL A 260 17.65 31.78 2.63
CA VAL A 260 17.58 30.82 3.76
C VAL A 260 18.98 30.43 4.24
N TRP A 261 19.90 30.17 3.31
CA TRP A 261 21.30 29.86 3.61
C TRP A 261 22.02 31.02 4.31
N LYS A 262 21.80 32.26 3.87
CA LYS A 262 22.43 33.45 4.47
C LYS A 262 21.96 33.74 5.89
N VAL A 263 20.74 33.35 6.25
CA VAL A 263 20.16 33.57 7.59
C VAL A 263 20.43 32.36 8.51
N ASP A 264 21.18 31.35 8.02
CA ASP A 264 21.57 30.15 8.76
C ASP A 264 20.38 29.38 9.37
N LEU A 265 19.30 29.25 8.58
CA LEU A 265 18.06 28.60 9.02
C LEU A 265 17.95 27.13 8.58
N VAL A 266 18.90 26.60 7.82
CA VAL A 266 18.84 25.22 7.28
C VAL A 266 19.13 24.19 8.38
N GLU A 267 20.23 24.36 9.11
CA GLU A 267 20.63 23.44 10.19
C GLU A 267 19.69 23.51 11.42
N PRO A 268 19.28 24.69 11.93
CA PRO A 268 18.45 24.77 13.13
C PRO A 268 16.95 24.56 12.90
N ASN A 269 16.45 24.58 11.65
CA ASN A 269 15.01 24.54 11.37
C ASN A 269 14.59 23.45 10.38
N VAL A 270 14.23 22.30 10.94
CA VAL A 270 13.73 21.10 10.24
C VAL A 270 12.54 21.38 9.32
N PHE A 271 11.68 22.35 9.65
CA PHE A 271 10.54 22.70 8.79
C PHE A 271 10.97 23.38 7.48
N VAL A 272 12.00 24.22 7.54
CA VAL A 272 12.54 24.91 6.37
C VAL A 272 13.32 23.94 5.48
N ALA A 273 14.09 23.04 6.10
CA ALA A 273 14.80 21.99 5.37
C ALA A 273 13.83 21.08 4.58
N ASN A 274 12.72 20.67 5.21
CA ASN A 274 11.68 19.89 4.54
C ASN A 274 10.98 20.69 3.41
N ALA A 275 10.69 21.98 3.63
CA ALA A 275 10.12 22.84 2.59
C ALA A 275 11.05 23.01 1.37
N LEU A 276 12.37 23.02 1.58
CA LEU A 276 13.36 23.03 0.49
C LEU A 276 13.36 21.72 -0.31
N VAL A 277 13.27 20.57 0.37
CA VAL A 277 13.13 19.26 -0.29
C VAL A 277 11.86 19.23 -1.13
N ASP A 278 10.71 19.65 -0.58
CA ASP A 278 9.43 19.70 -1.29
C ASP A 278 9.47 20.67 -2.48
N PHE A 279 10.08 21.84 -2.33
CA PHE A 279 10.24 22.82 -3.42
C PHE A 279 11.05 22.27 -4.60
N TYR A 280 12.26 21.76 -4.33
CA TYR A 280 13.12 21.23 -5.39
C TYR A 280 12.47 20.02 -6.07
N SER A 281 11.76 19.22 -5.28
CA SER A 281 10.99 18.09 -5.75
C SER A 281 9.85 18.49 -6.70
N ALA A 282 9.02 19.47 -6.30
CA ALA A 282 7.92 19.98 -7.12
C ALA A 282 8.41 20.59 -8.44
N CYS A 283 9.61 21.16 -8.43
CA CYS A 283 10.28 21.70 -9.63
C CYS A 283 11.00 20.63 -10.48
N GLY A 284 10.99 19.36 -10.09
CA GLY A 284 11.67 18.26 -10.81
C GLY A 284 13.20 18.28 -10.69
N CYS A 285 13.77 19.02 -9.74
CA CYS A 285 15.21 19.13 -9.53
C CYS A 285 15.68 18.11 -8.48
N LEU A 286 15.82 16.85 -8.90
CA LEU A 286 16.17 15.72 -8.02
C LEU A 286 17.52 15.90 -7.29
N VAL A 287 18.52 16.45 -7.98
CA VAL A 287 19.84 16.73 -7.38
C VAL A 287 19.74 17.77 -6.27
N GLY A 288 18.90 18.81 -6.46
CA GLY A 288 18.65 19.81 -5.44
C GLY A 288 17.91 19.22 -4.23
N ALA A 289 16.88 18.40 -4.49
CA ALA A 289 16.11 17.72 -3.44
C ALA A 289 16.99 16.78 -2.60
N ARG A 290 17.85 15.97 -3.24
CA ARG A 290 18.79 15.06 -2.56
C ARG A 290 19.81 15.83 -1.72
N LYS A 291 20.41 16.90 -2.24
CA LYS A 291 21.38 17.72 -1.48
C LYS A 291 20.74 18.40 -0.26
N CYS A 292 19.53 18.92 -0.40
CA CYS A 292 18.80 19.51 0.73
C CYS A 292 18.40 18.45 1.77
N PHE A 293 18.15 17.22 1.32
CA PHE A 293 17.87 16.08 2.20
C PHE A 293 19.11 15.64 2.99
N GLU A 294 20.26 15.50 2.33
CA GLU A 294 21.54 15.13 2.94
C GLU A 294 22.04 16.17 3.96
N ALA A 295 21.57 17.43 3.87
CA ALA A 295 21.89 18.49 4.81
C ALA A 295 21.09 18.45 6.13
N ILE A 296 20.19 17.47 6.32
CA ILE A 296 19.35 17.36 7.53
C ILE A 296 20.06 16.47 8.58
N GLU A 297 20.66 17.07 9.61
CA GLU A 297 21.39 16.33 10.67
C GLU A 297 20.51 15.36 11.49
N ASN A 298 19.20 15.62 11.58
CA ASN A 298 18.21 14.80 12.27
C ASN A 298 17.12 14.36 11.29
N GLU A 299 17.43 13.36 10.47
CA GLU A 299 16.52 12.81 9.47
C GLU A 299 15.17 12.40 10.09
N ASN A 300 14.14 13.20 9.82
CA ASN A 300 12.79 12.93 10.30
C ASN A 300 11.98 12.13 9.25
N VAL A 301 10.94 11.44 9.70
CA VAL A 301 10.08 10.60 8.85
C VAL A 301 9.46 11.38 7.67
N ILE A 302 9.28 12.71 7.82
CA ILE A 302 8.66 13.56 6.80
C ILE A 302 9.60 13.72 5.58
N SER A 303 10.89 13.99 5.81
CA SER A 303 11.89 14.18 4.75
C SER A 303 12.05 12.93 3.86
N TRP A 304 12.12 11.73 4.47
CA TRP A 304 12.21 10.46 3.77
C TRP A 304 10.98 10.18 2.89
N ASN A 305 9.79 10.47 3.41
CA ASN A 305 8.55 10.26 2.66
C ASN A 305 8.42 11.21 1.46
N SER A 306 8.84 12.47 1.60
CA SER A 306 8.89 13.41 0.48
C SER A 306 9.85 12.92 -0.61
N LEU A 307 11.02 12.41 -0.24
CA LEU A 307 12.01 11.94 -1.21
C LEU A 307 11.54 10.68 -1.96
N VAL A 308 10.97 9.70 -1.25
CA VAL A 308 10.40 8.47 -1.84
C VAL A 308 9.29 8.80 -2.84
N TYR A 309 8.32 9.62 -2.42
CA TYR A 309 7.21 10.04 -3.27
C TYR A 309 7.71 10.67 -4.59
N VAL A 310 8.76 11.48 -4.52
CA VAL A 310 9.24 12.26 -5.66
C VAL A 310 10.00 11.41 -6.66
N TYR A 311 10.85 10.49 -6.21
CA TYR A 311 11.46 9.51 -7.11
C TYR A 311 10.40 8.61 -7.76
N ALA A 312 9.37 8.21 -7.00
CA ALA A 312 8.26 7.41 -7.52
C ALA A 312 7.43 8.19 -8.55
N GLU A 313 7.05 9.45 -8.27
CA GLU A 313 6.32 10.33 -9.20
C GLU A 313 7.11 10.62 -10.49
N ASN A 314 8.44 10.63 -10.45
CA ASN A 314 9.27 10.83 -11.66
C ASN A 314 9.61 9.53 -12.40
N SER A 315 8.97 8.41 -12.08
CA SER A 315 9.18 7.10 -12.70
C SER A 315 10.58 6.51 -12.52
N LEU A 316 11.31 6.94 -11.49
CA LEU A 316 12.64 6.45 -11.15
C LEU A 316 12.54 5.33 -10.11
N LEU A 317 12.18 4.14 -10.60
CA LEU A 317 11.82 3.00 -9.76
C LEU A 317 12.99 2.51 -8.89
N CYS A 318 14.22 2.48 -9.42
CA CYS A 318 15.39 2.00 -8.69
C CYS A 318 15.76 2.94 -7.54
N GLU A 319 15.78 4.24 -7.80
CA GLU A 319 16.12 5.28 -6.83
C GLU A 319 15.03 5.43 -5.77
N ALA A 320 13.75 5.35 -6.15
CA ALA A 320 12.64 5.33 -5.20
C ALA A 320 12.75 4.13 -4.25
N PHE A 321 13.09 2.95 -4.79
CA PHE A 321 13.27 1.74 -4.01
C PHE A 321 14.51 1.79 -3.11
N GLU A 322 15.61 2.37 -3.58
CA GLU A 322 16.83 2.56 -2.78
C GLU A 322 16.55 3.45 -1.57
N VAL A 323 15.95 4.63 -1.80
CA VAL A 323 15.58 5.58 -0.74
C VAL A 323 14.58 4.94 0.23
N PHE A 324 13.59 4.20 -0.27
CA PHE A 324 12.64 3.48 0.56
C PHE A 324 13.28 2.35 1.37
N SER A 325 14.24 1.62 0.80
CA SER A 325 14.99 0.57 1.50
C SER A 325 15.82 1.16 2.64
N ILE A 326 16.46 2.31 2.42
CA ILE A 326 17.19 3.02 3.47
C ILE A 326 16.23 3.51 4.55
N MET A 327 15.09 4.10 4.17
CA MET A 327 14.04 4.53 5.10
C MET A 327 13.59 3.38 6.03
N GLN A 328 13.39 2.18 5.49
CA GLN A 328 13.02 0.98 6.25
C GLN A 328 14.16 0.47 7.13
N LEU A 329 15.41 0.49 6.63
CA LEU A 329 16.60 0.07 7.37
C LEU A 329 16.84 0.91 8.63
N TRP A 330 16.44 2.18 8.59
CA TRP A 330 16.49 3.10 9.74
C TRP A 330 15.24 3.01 10.64
N GLY A 331 14.38 2.02 10.41
CA GLY A 331 13.17 1.78 11.20
C GLY A 331 12.11 2.88 11.06
N ARG A 332 12.12 3.66 9.96
CA ARG A 332 11.14 4.72 9.72
C ARG A 332 9.95 4.18 8.93
N ARG A 333 8.73 4.44 9.42
CA ARG A 333 7.48 3.97 8.78
C ARG A 333 7.09 4.84 7.57
N PRO A 334 6.78 4.24 6.41
CA PRO A 334 6.21 4.93 5.26
C PRO A 334 4.92 5.66 5.61
N SER A 335 4.68 6.82 5.00
CA SER A 335 3.40 7.50 5.06
C SER A 335 2.52 7.13 3.87
N ILE A 336 1.22 7.44 3.98
CA ILE A 336 0.25 7.37 2.88
C ILE A 336 0.81 7.98 1.58
N ARG A 337 1.53 9.11 1.69
CA ARG A 337 2.10 9.81 0.53
C ARG A 337 3.11 8.95 -0.23
N SER A 338 4.01 8.26 0.48
CA SER A 338 5.00 7.37 -0.14
C SER A 338 4.36 6.16 -0.82
N LEU A 339 3.35 5.58 -0.17
CA LEU A 339 2.63 4.42 -0.69
C LEU A 339 1.83 4.78 -1.95
N VAL A 340 1.11 5.90 -1.94
CA VAL A 340 0.42 6.42 -3.14
C VAL A 340 1.41 6.69 -4.27
N GLY A 341 2.58 7.27 -3.98
CA GLY A 341 3.63 7.47 -4.99
C GLY A 341 4.07 6.17 -5.65
N PHE A 342 4.27 5.10 -4.87
CA PHE A 342 4.58 3.78 -5.42
C PHE A 342 3.43 3.15 -6.19
N LEU A 343 2.19 3.26 -5.72
CA LEU A 343 1.03 2.76 -6.45
C LEU A 343 0.85 3.47 -7.80
N ASN A 344 1.04 4.79 -7.84
CA ASN A 344 1.04 5.58 -9.08
C ASN A 344 2.20 5.21 -10.01
N LEU A 345 3.36 4.88 -9.46
CA LEU A 345 4.48 4.35 -10.22
C LEU A 345 4.13 3.00 -10.87
N CYS A 346 3.55 2.07 -10.11
CA CYS A 346 3.09 0.77 -10.61
C CYS A 346 2.02 0.94 -11.69
N SER A 347 1.04 1.81 -11.43
CA SER A 347 -0.03 2.17 -12.37
C SER A 347 0.50 2.65 -13.73
N ARG A 348 1.58 3.45 -13.75
CA ARG A 348 2.20 3.97 -14.98
C ARG A 348 3.16 2.99 -15.65
N SER A 349 3.86 2.17 -14.87
CA SER A 349 4.85 1.21 -15.37
C SER A 349 4.22 -0.13 -15.77
N GLY A 350 3.02 -0.44 -15.28
CA GLY A 350 2.36 -1.73 -15.49
C GLY A 350 2.93 -2.86 -14.62
N GLU A 351 3.73 -2.53 -13.60
CA GLU A 351 4.41 -3.51 -12.75
C GLU A 351 3.47 -4.08 -11.67
N LEU A 352 2.56 -4.97 -12.09
CA LEU A 352 1.55 -5.57 -11.21
C LEU A 352 2.16 -6.27 -9.99
N CYS A 353 3.23 -7.04 -10.17
CA CYS A 353 3.86 -7.79 -9.07
C CYS A 353 4.40 -6.87 -7.98
N PHE A 354 4.95 -5.71 -8.36
CA PHE A 354 5.41 -4.70 -7.42
C PHE A 354 4.22 -3.96 -6.79
N GLY A 355 3.18 -3.68 -7.57
CA GLY A 355 1.90 -3.17 -7.08
C GLY A 355 1.26 -4.04 -5.99
N LYS A 356 1.21 -5.36 -6.18
CA LYS A 356 0.70 -6.31 -5.16
C LYS A 356 1.56 -6.29 -3.88
N GLN A 357 2.87 -6.15 -3.99
CA GLN A 357 3.75 -6.00 -2.82
C GLN A 357 3.47 -4.70 -2.05
N VAL A 358 3.29 -3.59 -2.75
CA VAL A 358 2.93 -2.30 -2.15
C VAL A 358 1.53 -2.36 -1.53
N HIS A 359 0.58 -3.06 -2.16
CA HIS A 359 -0.74 -3.32 -1.59
C HIS A 359 -0.65 -4.12 -0.29
N CYS A 360 0.11 -5.21 -0.25
CA CYS A 360 0.34 -5.96 0.99
C CYS A 360 0.97 -5.08 2.08
N LEU A 361 1.87 -4.15 1.70
CA LEU A 361 2.44 -3.20 2.64
C LEU A 361 1.39 -2.21 3.16
N VAL A 362 0.51 -1.69 2.30
CA VAL A 362 -0.62 -0.84 2.71
C VAL A 362 -1.49 -1.55 3.76
N MET A 363 -1.86 -2.81 3.50
CA MET A 363 -2.66 -3.63 4.43
C MET A 363 -1.91 -3.83 5.76
N LYS A 364 -0.63 -4.21 5.72
CA LYS A 364 0.21 -4.40 6.93
C LYS A 364 0.36 -3.13 7.77
N MET A 365 0.23 -1.97 7.15
CA MET A 365 0.31 -0.68 7.83
C MET A 365 -1.05 -0.15 8.31
N GLY A 366 -2.16 -0.82 7.99
CA GLY A 366 -3.52 -0.41 8.33
C GLY A 366 -3.98 0.86 7.59
N PHE A 367 -3.42 1.14 6.41
CA PHE A 367 -3.81 2.31 5.60
C PHE A 367 -4.91 1.99 4.58
N ASP A 368 -5.31 0.73 4.47
CA ASP A 368 -6.37 0.21 3.62
C ASP A 368 -7.76 0.67 4.06
N GLU A 369 -8.04 0.76 5.36
CA GLU A 369 -9.35 1.23 5.86
C GLU A 369 -9.38 2.74 6.16
N GLY A 370 -8.22 3.33 6.52
CA GLY A 370 -8.13 4.69 7.06
C GLY A 370 -7.92 5.82 6.05
N SER A 371 -7.67 5.53 4.77
CA SER A 371 -7.29 6.55 3.78
C SER A 371 -7.89 6.33 2.39
N VAL A 372 -8.87 7.18 2.04
CA VAL A 372 -9.51 7.24 0.71
C VAL A 372 -8.50 7.37 -0.44
N HIS A 373 -7.41 8.11 -0.22
CA HIS A 373 -6.37 8.33 -1.23
C HIS A 373 -5.58 7.04 -1.56
N VAL A 374 -5.46 6.13 -0.60
CA VAL A 374 -4.77 4.85 -0.81
C VAL A 374 -5.72 3.87 -1.47
N GLN A 375 -6.97 3.84 -1.04
CA GLN A 375 -8.03 3.00 -1.62
C GLN A 375 -8.23 3.30 -3.11
N SER A 376 -8.35 4.58 -3.50
CA SER A 376 -8.47 4.97 -4.90
C SER A 376 -7.21 4.67 -5.71
N ALA A 377 -6.02 4.88 -5.14
CA ALA A 377 -4.74 4.57 -5.80
C ALA A 377 -4.52 3.05 -5.99
N LEU A 378 -5.02 2.22 -5.07
CA LEU A 378 -4.98 0.76 -5.19
C LEU A 378 -5.87 0.28 -6.34
N ILE A 379 -7.12 0.76 -6.38
CA ILE A 379 -8.05 0.47 -7.48
C ILE A 379 -7.40 0.91 -8.80
N ASP A 380 -6.95 2.16 -8.91
CA ASP A 380 -6.30 2.66 -10.13
C ASP A 380 -5.07 1.83 -10.55
N MET A 381 -4.24 1.40 -9.57
CA MET A 381 -3.07 0.57 -9.85
C MET A 381 -3.45 -0.79 -10.43
N TYR A 382 -4.36 -1.52 -9.80
CA TYR A 382 -4.82 -2.82 -10.29
C TYR A 382 -5.48 -2.71 -11.67
N VAL A 383 -6.31 -1.68 -11.84
CA VAL A 383 -6.95 -1.32 -13.10
C VAL A 383 -5.94 -1.09 -14.22
N LYS A 384 -4.96 -0.20 -14.02
CA LYS A 384 -3.97 0.12 -15.06
C LYS A 384 -2.99 -1.03 -15.31
N CYS A 385 -2.81 -1.91 -14.32
CA CYS A 385 -2.07 -3.17 -14.47
C CYS A 385 -2.87 -4.32 -15.09
N ARG A 386 -4.13 -4.07 -15.52
CA ARG A 386 -5.04 -5.02 -16.19
C ARG A 386 -5.51 -6.20 -15.32
N ASP A 387 -5.54 -6.02 -14.00
CA ASP A 387 -6.06 -7.01 -13.05
C ASP A 387 -7.37 -6.49 -12.45
N ILE A 388 -8.47 -6.72 -13.20
CA ILE A 388 -9.81 -6.20 -12.86
C ILE A 388 -10.42 -6.95 -11.67
N GLU A 389 -10.13 -8.25 -11.54
CA GLU A 389 -10.65 -9.10 -10.46
C GLU A 389 -10.19 -8.60 -9.09
N ASP A 390 -8.88 -8.39 -8.91
CA ASP A 390 -8.34 -7.85 -7.65
C ASP A 390 -8.80 -6.40 -7.41
N SER A 391 -8.98 -5.61 -8.47
CA SER A 391 -9.54 -4.25 -8.35
C SER A 391 -10.98 -4.26 -7.82
N MET A 392 -11.82 -5.20 -8.27
CA MET A 392 -13.18 -5.36 -7.79
C MET A 392 -13.18 -5.84 -6.34
N ALA A 393 -12.33 -6.80 -5.99
CA ALA A 393 -12.19 -7.28 -4.62
C ALA A 393 -11.82 -6.14 -3.65
N VAL A 394 -10.86 -5.28 -4.02
CA VAL A 394 -10.49 -4.10 -3.21
C VAL A 394 -11.68 -3.16 -3.03
N PHE A 395 -12.47 -2.92 -4.09
CA PHE A 395 -13.64 -2.05 -4.05
C PHE A 395 -14.80 -2.60 -3.20
N GLU A 396 -15.03 -3.91 -3.27
CA GLU A 396 -16.06 -4.61 -2.51
C GLU A 396 -15.75 -4.62 -1.01
N CYS A 397 -14.48 -4.76 -0.64
CA CYS A 397 -14.02 -4.75 0.75
C CYS A 397 -13.99 -3.35 1.41
N LEU A 398 -14.34 -2.27 0.70
CA LEU A 398 -14.33 -0.92 1.28
C LEU A 398 -15.47 -0.72 2.29
N PRO A 399 -15.18 -0.32 3.55
CA PRO A 399 -16.22 -0.09 4.56
C PRO A 399 -17.09 1.14 4.25
N LYS A 400 -16.54 2.11 3.52
CA LYS A 400 -17.27 3.26 2.97
C LYS A 400 -16.68 3.62 1.62
N ARG A 401 -17.50 3.52 0.57
CA ARG A 401 -17.09 3.88 -0.79
C ARG A 401 -17.21 5.38 -0.99
N THR A 402 -16.26 5.93 -1.74
CA THR A 402 -16.24 7.35 -2.11
C THR A 402 -16.33 7.51 -3.62
N LEU A 403 -16.69 8.72 -4.05
CA LEU A 403 -16.79 9.08 -5.46
C LEU A 403 -15.49 8.78 -6.22
N GLU A 404 -14.32 9.01 -5.61
CA GLU A 404 -13.02 8.74 -6.21
C GLU A 404 -12.78 7.24 -6.47
N CYS A 405 -13.27 6.37 -5.58
CA CYS A 405 -13.16 4.92 -5.74
C CYS A 405 -14.07 4.41 -6.88
N PHE A 406 -15.32 4.92 -6.93
CA PHE A 406 -16.24 4.63 -8.04
C PHE A 406 -15.66 5.09 -9.38
N ASN A 407 -15.17 6.34 -9.47
CA ASN A 407 -14.56 6.87 -10.69
C ASN A 407 -13.33 6.08 -11.16
N SER A 408 -12.50 5.62 -10.22
CA SER A 408 -11.33 4.79 -10.54
C SER A 408 -11.73 3.43 -11.12
N LEU A 409 -12.73 2.76 -10.53
CA LEU A 409 -13.24 1.49 -11.02
C LEU A 409 -14.01 1.65 -12.34
N MET A 410 -14.82 2.69 -12.49
CA MET A 410 -15.56 2.99 -13.71
C MET A 410 -14.63 3.27 -14.89
N THR A 411 -13.51 3.96 -14.67
CA THR A 411 -12.48 4.16 -15.70
C THR A 411 -11.92 2.82 -16.22
N SER A 412 -11.83 1.81 -15.37
CA SER A 412 -11.37 0.46 -15.74
C SER A 412 -12.33 -0.28 -16.66
N LEU A 413 -13.61 -0.30 -16.28
CA LEU A 413 -14.65 -1.03 -16.99
C LEU A 413 -14.90 -0.44 -18.38
N SER A 414 -14.62 0.86 -18.56
CA SER A 414 -14.70 1.52 -19.87
C SER A 414 -13.78 0.93 -20.95
N HIS A 415 -12.75 0.16 -20.57
CA HIS A 415 -11.83 -0.53 -21.49
C HIS A 415 -12.17 -2.02 -21.69
N SER A 416 -13.18 -2.53 -20.99
CA SER A 416 -13.71 -3.90 -21.10
C SER A 416 -15.07 -3.90 -21.81
N GLU A 417 -15.50 -5.02 -22.41
CA GLU A 417 -16.82 -5.13 -23.06
C GLU A 417 -18.00 -5.19 -22.05
N ALA A 418 -17.76 -4.96 -20.75
CA ALA A 418 -18.74 -5.08 -19.66
C ALA A 418 -19.48 -3.76 -19.40
N VAL A 419 -20.42 -3.42 -20.28
CA VAL A 419 -21.20 -2.17 -20.21
C VAL A 419 -22.31 -2.27 -19.15
N GLU A 420 -22.84 -3.47 -18.93
CA GLU A 420 -23.84 -3.75 -17.91
C GLU A 420 -23.34 -3.42 -16.49
N ASP A 421 -22.13 -3.88 -16.15
CA ASP A 421 -21.51 -3.68 -14.83
C ASP A 421 -21.29 -2.19 -14.52
N MET A 422 -21.01 -1.38 -15.54
CA MET A 422 -20.82 0.06 -15.39
C MET A 422 -22.14 0.80 -15.07
N VAL A 423 -23.25 0.36 -15.68
CA VAL A 423 -24.58 0.92 -15.38
C VAL A 423 -25.02 0.50 -13.98
N GLU A 424 -24.69 -0.72 -13.56
CA GLU A 424 -24.95 -1.21 -12.20
C GLU A 424 -24.16 -0.42 -11.15
N LEU A 425 -22.87 -0.15 -11.38
CA LEU A 425 -22.07 0.72 -10.51
C LEU A 425 -22.61 2.13 -10.41
N LEU A 426 -23.09 2.72 -11.52
CA LEU A 426 -23.71 4.04 -11.49
C LEU A 426 -25.00 4.05 -10.63
N ARG A 427 -25.80 2.98 -10.69
CA ARG A 427 -26.98 2.82 -9.84
C ARG A 427 -26.60 2.69 -8.38
N LEU A 428 -25.64 1.82 -8.07
CA LEU A 428 -25.12 1.63 -6.73
C LEU A 428 -24.61 2.95 -6.12
N MET A 429 -23.90 3.76 -6.91
CA MET A 429 -23.40 5.06 -6.48
C MET A 429 -24.54 6.02 -6.09
N VAL A 430 -25.62 6.04 -6.88
CA VAL A 430 -26.81 6.86 -6.59
C VAL A 430 -27.57 6.31 -5.37
N ASP A 431 -27.68 5.00 -5.23
CA ASP A 431 -28.34 4.34 -4.09
C ASP A 431 -27.58 4.58 -2.77
N GLU A 432 -26.25 4.68 -2.82
CA GLU A 432 -25.40 5.09 -1.69
C GLU A 432 -25.45 6.61 -1.38
N GLY A 433 -26.24 7.38 -2.13
CA GLY A 433 -26.45 8.81 -1.92
C GLY A 433 -25.30 9.69 -2.41
N LEU A 434 -24.41 9.16 -3.27
CA LEU A 434 -23.34 9.93 -3.91
C LEU A 434 -23.86 10.58 -5.20
N VAL A 435 -23.35 11.77 -5.52
CA VAL A 435 -23.76 12.54 -6.71
C VAL A 435 -22.75 12.30 -7.83
N PRO A 436 -23.18 11.76 -8.99
CA PRO A 436 -22.34 11.69 -10.19
C PRO A 436 -21.75 13.02 -10.60
N ASP A 437 -20.43 13.04 -10.75
CA ASP A 437 -19.64 14.18 -11.21
C ASP A 437 -19.37 14.14 -12.72
N GLU A 438 -18.68 15.15 -13.22
CA GLU A 438 -18.30 15.29 -14.63
C GLU A 438 -17.52 14.05 -15.13
N VAL A 439 -16.65 13.49 -14.28
CA VAL A 439 -15.82 12.32 -14.58
C VAL A 439 -16.69 11.06 -14.68
N THR A 440 -17.62 10.86 -13.74
CA THR A 440 -18.55 9.73 -13.75
C THR A 440 -19.35 9.71 -15.06
N ILE A 441 -19.96 10.85 -15.40
CA ILE A 441 -20.85 10.96 -16.55
C ILE A 441 -20.09 10.81 -17.86
N SER A 442 -18.95 11.47 -18.02
CA SER A 442 -18.11 11.35 -19.22
C SER A 442 -17.60 9.92 -19.43
N THR A 443 -17.15 9.23 -18.37
CA THR A 443 -16.65 7.86 -18.45
C THR A 443 -17.77 6.87 -18.80
N THR A 444 -18.95 7.02 -18.19
CA THR A 444 -20.13 6.18 -18.50
C THR A 444 -20.58 6.36 -19.95
N LEU A 445 -20.64 7.61 -20.44
CA LEU A 445 -20.98 7.91 -21.83
C LEU A 445 -19.98 7.29 -22.81
N LYS A 446 -18.69 7.33 -22.48
CA LYS A 446 -17.63 6.74 -23.29
C LYS A 446 -17.74 5.22 -23.39
N ALA A 447 -18.08 4.53 -22.30
CA ALA A 447 -18.30 3.09 -22.33
C ALA A 447 -19.55 2.72 -23.14
N LEU A 448 -20.66 3.44 -22.95
CA LEU A 448 -21.89 3.27 -23.73
C LEU A 448 -21.68 3.53 -25.23
N SER A 449 -20.70 4.36 -25.60
CA SER A 449 -20.36 4.64 -27.00
C SER A 449 -19.53 3.53 -27.66
N VAL A 450 -18.83 2.70 -26.88
CA VAL A 450 -17.94 1.64 -27.38
C VAL A 450 -18.64 0.28 -27.48
N SER A 451 -19.79 0.10 -26.83
CA SER A 451 -20.54 -1.17 -26.83
C SER A 451 -20.99 -1.62 -28.22
N ALA A 452 -21.10 -2.95 -28.43
CA ALA A 452 -21.49 -3.58 -29.70
C ALA A 452 -22.88 -3.14 -30.22
N LEU A 453 -23.70 -2.57 -29.33
CA LEU A 453 -24.98 -1.92 -29.61
C LEU A 453 -24.94 -0.55 -28.92
N SER A 454 -24.33 0.45 -29.55
CA SER A 454 -24.28 1.82 -29.03
C SER A 454 -25.67 2.27 -28.58
N SER A 455 -25.87 2.43 -27.27
CA SER A 455 -27.20 2.63 -26.70
C SER A 455 -27.62 4.09 -26.81
N PHE A 456 -28.42 4.40 -27.83
CA PHE A 456 -28.99 5.74 -28.01
C PHE A 456 -29.85 6.17 -26.81
N THR A 457 -30.65 5.24 -26.27
CA THR A 457 -31.52 5.50 -25.11
C THR A 457 -30.71 5.75 -23.83
N GLY A 458 -29.64 5.00 -23.60
CA GLY A 458 -28.73 5.23 -22.46
C GLY A 458 -28.03 6.59 -22.53
N SER A 459 -27.53 6.95 -23.72
CA SER A 459 -26.89 8.24 -23.96
C SER A 459 -27.85 9.42 -23.74
N GLN A 460 -29.12 9.28 -24.16
CA GLN A 460 -30.14 10.31 -23.97
C GLN A 460 -30.53 10.49 -22.49
N SER A 461 -30.63 9.41 -21.72
CA SER A 461 -30.91 9.47 -20.29
C SER A 461 -29.80 10.18 -19.51
N LEU A 462 -28.53 9.88 -19.81
CA LEU A 462 -27.38 10.55 -19.21
C LEU A 462 -27.26 12.01 -19.65
N HIS A 463 -27.59 12.33 -20.89
CA HIS A 463 -27.66 13.71 -21.37
C HIS A 463 -28.71 14.52 -20.59
N CYS A 464 -29.92 13.97 -20.39
CA CYS A 464 -30.95 14.60 -19.56
C CYS A 464 -30.49 14.80 -18.11
N TYR A 465 -29.75 13.83 -17.55
CA TYR A 465 -29.16 13.96 -16.22
C TYR A 465 -28.11 15.08 -16.17
N ALA A 466 -27.20 15.14 -17.14
CA ALA A 466 -26.14 16.14 -17.22
C ALA A 466 -26.70 17.58 -17.28
N LEU A 467 -27.80 17.77 -18.02
CA LEU A 467 -28.51 19.06 -18.07
C LEU A 467 -29.17 19.42 -16.74
N LYS A 468 -29.79 18.45 -16.05
CA LYS A 468 -30.44 18.68 -14.74
C LYS A 468 -29.45 18.94 -13.60
N SER A 469 -28.28 18.32 -13.66
CA SER A 469 -27.21 18.45 -12.66
C SER A 469 -26.29 19.65 -12.91
N GLY A 470 -26.37 20.30 -14.09
CA GLY A 470 -25.55 21.46 -14.44
C GLY A 470 -24.15 21.11 -14.95
N VAL A 471 -23.82 19.83 -15.12
CA VAL A 471 -22.50 19.37 -15.62
C VAL A 471 -22.45 19.28 -17.16
N GLY A 472 -23.55 19.52 -17.86
CA GLY A 472 -23.63 19.38 -19.32
C GLY A 472 -22.74 20.35 -20.12
N GLU A 473 -22.35 21.48 -19.53
CA GLU A 473 -21.44 22.45 -20.15
C GLU A 473 -19.95 22.08 -19.96
N ASP A 474 -19.64 21.09 -19.12
CA ASP A 474 -18.27 20.62 -18.95
C ASP A 474 -17.71 20.06 -20.27
N ALA A 475 -16.46 20.41 -20.58
CA ALA A 475 -15.85 20.07 -21.85
C ALA A 475 -15.69 18.54 -22.03
N ALA A 476 -15.39 17.78 -20.98
CA ALA A 476 -15.23 16.33 -21.06
C ALA A 476 -16.57 15.62 -21.23
N VAL A 477 -17.61 16.08 -20.52
CA VAL A 477 -18.98 15.59 -20.67
C VAL A 477 -19.51 15.90 -22.08
N ALA A 478 -19.38 17.13 -22.56
CA ALA A 478 -19.81 17.53 -23.89
C ALA A 478 -19.08 16.75 -25.00
N CYS A 479 -17.76 16.55 -24.88
CA CYS A 479 -17.00 15.72 -25.82
C CYS A 479 -17.47 14.26 -25.84
N SER A 480 -17.76 13.70 -24.67
CA SER A 480 -18.24 12.31 -24.54
C SER A 480 -19.66 12.15 -25.09
N LEU A 481 -20.54 13.14 -24.90
CA LEU A 481 -21.86 13.19 -25.53
C LEU A 481 -21.78 13.28 -27.05
N MET A 482 -20.89 14.14 -27.59
CA MET A 482 -20.66 14.25 -29.02
C MET A 482 -20.13 12.92 -29.61
N ASP A 483 -19.16 12.26 -28.96
CA ASP A 483 -18.69 10.95 -29.42
C ASP A 483 -19.81 9.90 -29.36
N ALA A 484 -20.58 9.84 -28.26
CA ALA A 484 -21.70 8.90 -28.10
C ALA A 484 -22.78 9.06 -29.18
N TYR A 485 -23.27 10.28 -29.41
CA TYR A 485 -24.28 10.53 -30.44
C TYR A 485 -23.74 10.30 -31.85
N SER A 486 -22.48 10.68 -32.12
CA SER A 486 -21.87 10.47 -33.42
C SER A 486 -21.73 8.98 -33.78
N ARG A 487 -21.46 8.11 -32.79
CA ARG A 487 -21.39 6.66 -33.02
C ARG A 487 -22.76 6.01 -33.20
N CYS A 488 -23.79 6.56 -32.57
CA CYS A 488 -25.19 6.19 -32.82
C CYS A 488 -25.71 6.69 -34.18
N GLY A 489 -24.89 7.37 -35.00
CA GLY A 489 -25.29 7.93 -36.29
C GLY A 489 -26.06 9.27 -36.20
N HIS A 490 -26.19 9.84 -35.01
CA HIS A 490 -26.92 11.11 -34.76
C HIS A 490 -25.96 12.29 -34.64
N VAL A 491 -25.18 12.53 -35.70
CA VAL A 491 -24.21 13.65 -35.76
C VAL A 491 -24.86 15.02 -35.59
N ASP A 492 -26.12 15.20 -36.01
CA ASP A 492 -26.88 16.45 -35.83
C ASP A 492 -27.04 16.83 -34.35
N LEU A 493 -27.25 15.84 -33.47
CA LEU A 493 -27.32 16.08 -32.02
C LEU A 493 -25.95 16.45 -31.46
N SER A 494 -24.87 15.86 -32.00
CA SER A 494 -23.50 16.21 -31.63
C SER A 494 -23.20 17.68 -31.97
N HIS A 495 -23.61 18.13 -33.16
CA HIS A 495 -23.45 19.53 -33.58
C HIS A 495 -24.26 20.50 -32.70
N ARG A 496 -25.50 20.16 -32.33
CA ARG A 496 -26.31 20.99 -31.42
C ARG A 496 -25.67 21.15 -30.05
N ILE A 497 -25.03 20.10 -29.52
CA ILE A 497 -24.29 20.16 -28.27
C ILE A 497 -23.09 21.09 -28.42
N PHE A 498 -22.34 20.95 -29.51
CA PHE A 498 -21.21 21.83 -29.82
C PHE A 498 -21.63 23.32 -29.90
N ASP A 499 -22.73 23.62 -30.58
CA ASP A 499 -23.26 24.99 -30.71
C ASP A 499 -23.75 25.59 -29.39
N SER A 500 -24.18 24.74 -28.45
CA SER A 500 -24.64 25.18 -27.13
C SER A 500 -23.51 25.62 -26.20
N LEU A 501 -22.25 25.29 -26.50
CA LEU A 501 -21.10 25.62 -25.67
C LEU A 501 -20.70 27.11 -25.84
N PRO A 502 -20.67 27.92 -24.75
CA PRO A 502 -20.34 29.35 -24.84
C PRO A 502 -18.93 29.63 -25.35
N SER A 503 -17.97 28.76 -24.99
CA SER A 503 -16.56 28.85 -25.39
C SER A 503 -15.97 27.45 -25.59
N PRO A 504 -16.14 26.83 -26.77
CA PRO A 504 -15.64 25.48 -27.03
C PRO A 504 -14.10 25.45 -27.00
N SER A 505 -13.56 24.51 -26.23
CA SER A 505 -12.10 24.27 -26.17
C SER A 505 -11.58 23.55 -27.42
N ALA A 506 -10.25 23.51 -27.60
CA ALA A 506 -9.61 22.75 -28.68
C ALA A 506 -10.01 21.26 -28.71
N ILE A 507 -10.30 20.68 -27.55
CA ILE A 507 -10.72 19.28 -27.40
C ILE A 507 -12.16 19.09 -27.93
N CYS A 508 -13.04 20.08 -27.72
CA CYS A 508 -14.40 20.07 -28.25
C CYS A 508 -14.39 20.14 -29.79
N PHE A 509 -13.56 21.00 -30.38
CA PHE A 509 -13.37 21.06 -31.83
C PHE A 509 -12.85 19.74 -32.39
N THR A 510 -11.83 19.15 -31.76
CA THR A 510 -11.27 17.85 -32.17
C THR A 510 -12.31 16.73 -32.12
N SER A 511 -13.14 16.70 -31.07
CA SER A 511 -14.23 15.72 -30.92
C SER A 511 -15.29 15.88 -32.01
N MET A 512 -15.65 17.11 -32.37
CA MET A 512 -16.61 17.38 -33.45
C MET A 512 -16.04 17.01 -34.83
N ILE A 513 -14.76 17.30 -35.10
CA ILE A 513 -14.08 16.88 -36.33
C ILE A 513 -14.07 15.35 -36.45
N ASN A 514 -13.80 14.65 -35.34
CA ASN A 514 -13.85 13.18 -35.30
C ASN A 514 -15.28 12.65 -35.54
N ALA A 515 -16.30 13.27 -34.94
CA ALA A 515 -17.71 12.91 -35.13
C ALA A 515 -18.11 13.00 -36.60
N TYR A 516 -17.72 14.08 -37.29
CA TYR A 516 -17.94 14.25 -38.73
C TYR A 516 -17.14 13.25 -39.58
N ALA A 517 -15.87 13.03 -39.24
CA ALA A 517 -15.02 12.06 -39.93
C ALA A 517 -15.60 10.64 -39.90
N ARG A 518 -16.12 10.20 -38.75
CA ARG A 518 -16.71 8.85 -38.56
C ARG A 518 -18.02 8.66 -39.33
N ASN A 519 -18.81 9.72 -39.50
CA ASN A 519 -20.09 9.69 -40.21
C ASN A 519 -19.97 9.99 -41.71
N GLY A 520 -18.75 10.05 -42.27
CA GLY A 520 -18.54 10.30 -43.70
C GLY A 520 -18.88 11.73 -44.12
N MET A 521 -18.72 12.70 -43.22
CA MET A 521 -18.99 14.13 -43.44
C MET A 521 -17.67 14.92 -43.40
N GLY A 522 -16.69 14.49 -44.21
CA GLY A 522 -15.33 15.04 -44.20
C GLY A 522 -15.25 16.53 -44.55
N LYS A 523 -16.16 17.06 -45.38
CA LYS A 523 -16.17 18.49 -45.76
C LYS A 523 -16.52 19.37 -44.55
N GLU A 524 -17.52 18.95 -43.79
CA GLU A 524 -17.96 19.58 -42.55
C GLU A 524 -16.86 19.47 -41.48
N GLY A 525 -16.16 18.33 -41.39
CA GLY A 525 -14.99 18.18 -40.53
C GLY A 525 -13.85 19.16 -40.85
N ILE A 526 -13.54 19.41 -42.12
CA ILE A 526 -12.55 20.42 -42.54
C ILE A 526 -13.03 21.83 -42.20
N ALA A 527 -14.32 22.12 -42.40
CA ALA A 527 -14.88 23.44 -42.06
C ALA A 527 -14.76 23.74 -40.55
N VAL A 528 -14.99 22.74 -39.69
CA VAL A 528 -14.78 22.88 -38.24
C VAL A 528 -13.30 23.07 -37.88
N LEU A 529 -12.37 22.41 -38.58
CA LEU A 529 -10.93 22.65 -38.42
C LEU A 529 -10.54 24.09 -38.78
N GLN A 530 -11.09 24.64 -39.86
CA GLN A 530 -10.85 26.03 -40.24
C GLN A 530 -11.42 27.01 -39.20
N ALA A 531 -12.64 26.78 -38.71
CA ALA A 531 -13.24 27.57 -37.64
C ALA A 531 -12.43 27.54 -36.34
N MET A 532 -11.79 26.40 -36.01
CA MET A 532 -10.87 26.30 -34.88
C MET A 532 -9.66 27.22 -35.04
N ILE A 533 -9.06 27.25 -36.24
CA ILE A 533 -7.90 28.08 -36.57
C ILE A 533 -8.26 29.57 -36.54
N GLU A 534 -9.40 29.96 -37.11
CA GLU A 534 -9.90 31.34 -37.13
C GLU A 534 -10.15 31.91 -35.73
N ARG A 535 -10.52 31.06 -34.77
CA ARG A 535 -10.68 31.43 -33.36
C ARG A 535 -9.37 31.52 -32.58
N GLY A 536 -8.22 31.32 -33.24
CA GLY A 536 -6.90 31.39 -32.63
C GLY A 536 -6.54 30.16 -31.77
N LEU A 537 -7.32 29.08 -31.84
CA LEU A 537 -6.99 27.81 -31.20
C LEU A 537 -6.01 27.04 -32.08
N LYS A 538 -4.99 26.42 -31.47
CA LYS A 538 -3.96 25.66 -32.20
C LYS A 538 -4.38 24.21 -32.35
N PRO A 539 -4.57 23.70 -33.59
CA PRO A 539 -4.82 22.27 -33.81
C PRO A 539 -3.62 21.44 -33.33
N ASP A 540 -3.88 20.25 -32.80
CA ASP A 540 -2.83 19.32 -32.38
C ASP A 540 -2.71 18.13 -33.35
N LYS A 541 -1.79 17.21 -33.04
CA LYS A 541 -1.59 15.99 -33.84
C LYS A 541 -2.88 15.16 -33.96
N VAL A 542 -3.69 15.07 -32.92
CA VAL A 542 -4.94 14.28 -32.96
C VAL A 542 -5.97 14.97 -33.84
N THR A 543 -6.10 16.30 -33.76
CA THR A 543 -6.99 17.09 -34.61
C THR A 543 -6.71 16.86 -36.10
N PHE A 544 -5.44 16.92 -36.50
CA PHE A 544 -5.04 16.67 -37.89
C PHE A 544 -5.30 15.24 -38.34
N LEU A 545 -5.04 14.24 -37.49
CA LEU A 545 -5.34 12.85 -37.80
C LEU A 545 -6.85 12.62 -38.01
N CYS A 546 -7.71 13.21 -37.18
CA CYS A 546 -9.17 13.12 -37.33
C CYS A 546 -9.63 13.76 -38.64
N ALA A 547 -9.11 14.93 -39.00
CA ALA A 547 -9.43 15.60 -40.26
C ALA A 547 -8.99 14.76 -41.49
N LEU A 548 -7.76 14.24 -41.48
CA LEU A 548 -7.24 13.36 -42.53
C LEU A 548 -8.05 12.06 -42.65
N SER A 549 -8.47 11.48 -41.52
CA SER A 549 -9.35 10.31 -41.52
C SER A 549 -10.71 10.63 -42.15
N GLY A 550 -11.26 11.82 -41.88
CA GLY A 550 -12.49 12.29 -42.48
C GLY A 550 -12.37 12.43 -43.99
N CYS A 551 -11.28 13.03 -44.47
CA CYS A 551 -10.97 13.11 -45.90
C CYS A 551 -10.87 11.72 -46.55
N ASN A 552 -10.36 10.71 -45.84
CA ASN A 552 -10.18 9.36 -46.38
C ASN A 552 -11.52 8.64 -46.50
N HIS A 553 -12.39 8.81 -45.50
CA HIS A 553 -13.74 8.22 -45.52
C HIS A 553 -14.64 8.81 -46.61
N THR A 554 -14.40 10.06 -47.04
CA THR A 554 -15.21 10.75 -48.05
C THR A 554 -14.56 10.90 -49.42
N GLY A 555 -13.27 10.56 -49.55
CA GLY A 555 -12.52 10.68 -50.81
C GLY A 555 -12.10 12.12 -51.16
N LEU A 556 -11.90 13.00 -50.18
CA LEU A 556 -11.43 14.39 -50.37
C LEU A 556 -9.91 14.48 -50.47
N VAL A 557 -9.38 14.06 -51.62
CA VAL A 557 -7.93 13.83 -51.78
C VAL A 557 -7.12 15.13 -51.77
N GLU A 558 -7.55 16.15 -52.51
CA GLU A 558 -6.83 17.42 -52.58
C GLU A 558 -6.89 18.18 -51.25
N GLU A 559 -8.05 18.19 -50.59
CA GLU A 559 -8.21 18.81 -49.29
C GLU A 559 -7.40 18.07 -48.21
N GLY A 560 -7.36 16.73 -48.25
CA GLY A 560 -6.51 15.93 -47.37
C GLY A 560 -5.01 16.20 -47.56
N ARG A 561 -4.56 16.40 -48.81
CA ARG A 561 -3.18 16.79 -49.12
C ARG A 561 -2.83 18.15 -48.54
N VAL A 562 -3.69 19.15 -48.73
CA VAL A 562 -3.53 20.50 -48.18
C VAL A 562 -3.46 20.46 -46.65
N VAL A 563 -4.34 19.68 -46.00
CA VAL A 563 -4.33 19.51 -44.55
C VAL A 563 -3.00 18.90 -44.08
N PHE A 564 -2.48 17.86 -44.74
CA PHE A 564 -1.22 17.21 -44.38
C PHE A 564 0.00 18.14 -44.56
N GLU A 565 0.07 18.87 -45.68
CA GLU A 565 1.15 19.83 -45.95
C GLU A 565 1.12 21.01 -44.96
N SER A 566 -0.08 21.42 -44.52
CA SER A 566 -0.24 22.52 -43.56
C SER A 566 0.34 22.21 -42.17
N MET A 567 0.38 20.93 -41.76
CA MET A 567 0.85 20.51 -40.43
C MET A 567 2.26 21.05 -40.13
N LYS A 568 3.19 20.84 -41.08
CA LYS A 568 4.59 21.26 -40.93
C LYS A 568 4.80 22.71 -41.34
N SER A 569 4.18 23.14 -42.44
CA SER A 569 4.45 24.45 -43.06
C SER A 569 3.81 25.63 -42.31
N LEU A 570 2.60 25.45 -41.74
CA LEU A 570 1.83 26.51 -41.09
C LEU A 570 1.78 26.36 -39.56
N HIS A 571 1.83 25.14 -39.04
CA HIS A 571 1.63 24.87 -37.61
C HIS A 571 2.88 24.34 -36.89
N GLY A 572 3.97 24.05 -37.61
CA GLY A 572 5.23 23.55 -37.04
C GLY A 572 5.11 22.16 -36.38
N ILE A 573 4.11 21.37 -36.77
CA ILE A 573 3.85 20.04 -36.24
C ILE A 573 4.45 19.00 -37.17
N ASP A 574 5.42 18.23 -36.69
CA ASP A 574 5.98 17.11 -37.45
C ASP A 574 4.98 15.94 -37.53
N PRO A 575 4.63 15.47 -38.74
CA PRO A 575 3.74 14.33 -38.94
C PRO A 575 4.34 13.06 -38.33
N ASP A 576 3.53 12.29 -37.60
CA ASP A 576 3.92 10.96 -37.10
C ASP A 576 3.64 9.85 -38.12
N HIS A 577 4.03 8.61 -37.80
CA HIS A 577 3.79 7.45 -38.67
C HIS A 577 2.32 7.31 -39.08
N ARG A 578 1.35 7.62 -38.21
CA ARG A 578 -0.09 7.53 -38.53
C ARG A 578 -0.55 8.60 -39.51
N HIS A 579 0.01 9.80 -39.42
CA HIS A 579 -0.25 10.86 -40.40
C HIS A 579 0.34 10.51 -41.77
N PHE A 580 1.58 9.99 -41.80
CA PHE A 580 2.21 9.52 -43.03
C PHE A 580 1.46 8.34 -43.63
N LEU A 581 0.97 7.39 -42.81
CA LEU A 581 0.11 6.30 -43.25
C LEU A 581 -1.19 6.82 -43.84
N ALA A 582 -1.87 7.74 -43.16
CA ALA A 582 -3.11 8.34 -43.66
C ALA A 582 -2.87 9.02 -45.03
N TRP A 583 -1.82 9.84 -45.14
CA TRP A 583 -1.42 10.48 -46.40
C TRP A 583 -1.02 9.49 -47.51
N TRP A 584 -0.25 8.45 -47.17
CA TRP A 584 0.16 7.42 -48.12
C TRP A 584 -1.03 6.59 -48.63
N ILE A 585 -2.00 6.27 -47.77
CA ILE A 585 -3.23 5.56 -48.15
C ILE A 585 -3.98 6.36 -49.24
N PHE A 586 -4.01 7.69 -49.17
CA PHE A 586 -4.58 8.52 -50.24
C PHE A 586 -3.82 8.39 -51.56
N TYR A 587 -2.48 8.44 -51.52
CA TYR A 587 -1.64 8.40 -52.72
C TYR A 587 -1.65 7.01 -53.38
N ALA A 588 -1.55 5.95 -52.58
CA ALA A 588 -1.55 4.56 -53.05
C ALA A 588 -2.90 4.09 -53.60
N ALA A 589 -4.01 4.71 -53.18
CA ALA A 589 -5.33 4.43 -53.76
C ALA A 589 -5.50 5.01 -55.19
N GLN A 590 -4.68 5.99 -55.59
CA GLN A 590 -4.72 6.63 -56.91
C GLN A 590 -3.64 6.13 -57.88
N ASP A 591 -2.41 5.84 -57.44
CA ASP A 591 -1.32 5.43 -58.34
C ASP A 591 -0.31 4.46 -57.66
N PHE A 592 0.17 3.46 -58.42
CA PHE A 592 0.83 2.24 -57.92
C PHE A 592 2.38 2.30 -57.87
N SER A 593 2.98 3.47 -58.07
CA SER A 593 4.40 3.62 -58.46
C SER A 593 5.50 3.31 -57.40
N MET A 594 5.22 2.66 -56.27
CA MET A 594 6.27 2.33 -55.28
C MET A 594 6.33 0.87 -54.82
N LYS A 595 7.49 0.24 -55.06
CA LYS A 595 7.88 -1.09 -54.55
C LYS A 595 8.07 -1.06 -53.03
N LEU A 596 7.17 -1.72 -52.29
CA LEU A 596 7.30 -1.87 -50.84
C LEU A 596 8.41 -2.88 -50.50
N LYS A 597 9.44 -2.44 -49.78
CA LYS A 597 10.51 -3.29 -49.24
C LYS A 597 10.65 -3.12 -47.72
N ARG A 598 9.55 -3.18 -46.95
CA ARG A 598 9.60 -3.42 -45.48
C ARG A 598 8.23 -3.72 -44.84
N LYS A 599 8.27 -4.69 -43.91
CA LYS A 599 7.31 -5.27 -42.93
C LYS A 599 5.79 -5.27 -43.20
N ARG A 600 5.25 -6.50 -43.12
CA ARG A 600 3.84 -6.92 -43.20
C ARG A 600 3.03 -6.43 -41.99
N ASP A 601 2.13 -5.46 -42.18
CA ASP A 601 1.19 -5.00 -41.14
C ASP A 601 -0.26 -5.10 -41.68
N CYS A 602 -1.12 -5.84 -40.98
CA CYS A 602 -2.51 -6.12 -41.35
C CYS A 602 -3.36 -4.82 -41.39
N PHE A 603 -3.07 -3.87 -40.48
CA PHE A 603 -3.81 -2.60 -40.40
C PHE A 603 -3.65 -1.73 -41.64
N MET A 604 -2.46 -1.72 -42.25
CA MET A 604 -2.18 -0.95 -43.47
C MET A 604 -2.99 -1.47 -44.67
N TRP A 605 -3.02 -2.79 -44.86
CA TRP A 605 -3.76 -3.39 -45.96
C TRP A 605 -5.27 -3.26 -45.77
N SER A 606 -5.76 -3.36 -44.53
CA SER A 606 -7.18 -3.13 -44.19
C SER A 606 -7.60 -1.71 -44.54
N SER A 607 -6.80 -0.72 -44.13
CA SER A 607 -7.09 0.69 -44.41
C SER A 607 -7.01 1.03 -45.90
N LEU A 608 -6.04 0.46 -46.62
CA LEU A 608 -5.91 0.59 -48.07
C LEU A 608 -7.10 -0.02 -48.82
N LEU A 609 -7.52 -1.24 -48.44
CA LEU A 609 -8.67 -1.92 -49.05
C LEU A 609 -9.96 -1.10 -48.88
N ARG A 610 -10.14 -0.47 -47.71
CA ARG A 610 -11.27 0.43 -47.44
C ARG A 610 -11.24 1.69 -48.32
N SER A 611 -10.05 2.24 -48.58
CA SER A 611 -9.86 3.39 -49.49
C SER A 611 -10.10 3.00 -50.95
N CYS A 612 -9.56 1.85 -51.40
CA CYS A 612 -9.81 1.33 -52.75
C CYS A 612 -11.29 1.04 -53.03
N ARG A 613 -12.07 0.67 -52.00
CA ARG A 613 -13.54 0.55 -52.08
C ARG A 613 -14.20 1.91 -52.41
N ILE A 614 -13.78 3.00 -51.74
CA ILE A 614 -14.32 4.35 -51.94
C ILE A 614 -13.93 4.89 -53.34
N HIS A 615 -12.68 4.67 -53.74
CA HIS A 615 -12.16 5.09 -55.06
C HIS A 615 -12.50 4.14 -56.21
N LYS A 616 -13.20 3.02 -55.95
CA LYS A 616 -13.53 1.96 -56.90
C LYS A 616 -12.31 1.45 -57.70
N ASN A 617 -11.13 1.42 -57.08
CA ASN A 617 -9.90 0.96 -57.71
C ASN A 617 -9.76 -0.58 -57.57
N GLU A 618 -10.15 -1.30 -58.62
CA GLU A 618 -10.22 -2.75 -58.64
C GLU A 618 -8.84 -3.43 -58.50
N GLU A 619 -7.80 -2.89 -59.17
CA GLU A 619 -6.48 -3.54 -59.26
C GLU A 619 -5.75 -3.53 -57.91
N VAL A 620 -5.66 -2.35 -57.29
CA VAL A 620 -4.99 -2.19 -55.99
C VAL A 620 -5.80 -2.84 -54.88
N GLY A 621 -7.14 -2.72 -54.92
CA GLY A 621 -8.02 -3.32 -53.93
C GLY A 621 -8.00 -4.86 -53.95
N THR A 622 -7.94 -5.49 -55.13
CA THR A 622 -7.85 -6.96 -55.23
C THR A 622 -6.55 -7.50 -54.62
N ARG A 623 -5.42 -6.79 -54.80
CA ARG A 623 -4.14 -7.17 -54.19
C ARG A 623 -4.13 -6.94 -52.68
N ALA A 624 -4.72 -5.84 -52.21
CA ALA A 624 -4.85 -5.56 -50.78
C ALA A 624 -5.73 -6.60 -50.07
N ALA A 625 -6.81 -7.04 -50.72
CA ALA A 625 -7.66 -8.13 -50.24
C ALA A 625 -6.90 -9.46 -50.13
N GLN A 626 -6.10 -9.83 -51.13
CA GLN A 626 -5.28 -11.04 -51.09
C GLN A 626 -4.22 -10.97 -49.99
N ALA A 627 -3.50 -9.85 -49.88
CA ALA A 627 -2.49 -9.65 -48.83
C ALA A 627 -3.10 -9.73 -47.42
N LEU A 628 -4.31 -9.22 -47.21
CA LEU A 628 -5.02 -9.33 -45.93
C LEU A 628 -5.36 -10.78 -45.57
N LEU A 629 -5.93 -11.52 -46.52
CA LEU A 629 -6.31 -12.92 -46.30
C LEU A 629 -5.10 -13.84 -46.05
N GLU A 630 -3.93 -13.49 -46.58
CA GLU A 630 -2.66 -14.20 -46.31
C GLU A 630 -2.06 -13.86 -44.94
N LEU A 631 -2.29 -12.64 -44.44
CA LEU A 631 -1.68 -12.15 -43.20
C LEU A 631 -2.46 -12.57 -41.95
N ASP A 632 -3.79 -12.56 -42.01
CA ASP A 632 -4.64 -12.90 -40.88
C ASP A 632 -5.86 -13.73 -41.35
N PRO A 633 -5.66 -15.04 -41.60
CA PRO A 633 -6.72 -15.90 -42.12
C PRO A 633 -7.77 -16.27 -41.06
N ASP A 634 -7.50 -16.03 -39.77
CA ASP A 634 -8.34 -16.48 -38.65
C ASP A 634 -9.28 -15.38 -38.13
N ASP A 635 -9.03 -14.09 -38.40
CA ASP A 635 -9.90 -12.97 -38.02
C ASP A 635 -11.15 -12.84 -38.92
N PRO A 636 -12.38 -13.10 -38.41
CA PRO A 636 -13.62 -12.97 -39.18
C PRO A 636 -13.88 -11.55 -39.73
N ALA A 637 -13.33 -10.50 -39.10
CA ALA A 637 -13.50 -9.12 -39.54
C ALA A 637 -12.78 -8.85 -40.88
N VAL A 638 -11.61 -9.47 -41.09
CA VAL A 638 -10.84 -9.39 -42.34
C VAL A 638 -11.64 -10.00 -43.50
N TRP A 639 -12.24 -11.17 -43.28
CA TRP A 639 -13.07 -11.83 -44.30
C TRP A 639 -14.32 -11.01 -44.66
N LEU A 640 -14.97 -10.41 -43.67
CA LEU A 640 -16.13 -9.56 -43.91
C LEU A 640 -15.75 -8.29 -44.70
N GLN A 641 -14.61 -7.69 -44.36
CA GLN A 641 -14.09 -6.51 -45.06
C GLN A 641 -13.78 -6.81 -46.53
N VAL A 642 -13.15 -7.94 -46.80
CA VAL A 642 -12.83 -8.38 -48.17
C VAL A 642 -14.11 -8.69 -48.96
N SER A 643 -15.08 -9.37 -48.35
CA SER A 643 -16.38 -9.60 -48.98
C SER A 643 -17.07 -8.29 -49.37
N ASN A 644 -17.06 -7.29 -48.48
CA ASN A 644 -17.68 -5.99 -48.75
C ASN A 644 -16.97 -5.23 -49.89
N PHE A 645 -15.65 -5.35 -50.02
CA PHE A 645 -14.95 -4.80 -51.17
C PHE A 645 -15.40 -5.46 -52.48
N TYR A 646 -15.42 -6.80 -52.55
CA TYR A 646 -15.84 -7.54 -53.74
C TYR A 646 -17.30 -7.28 -54.12
N ALA A 647 -18.19 -7.09 -53.14
CA ALA A 647 -19.58 -6.73 -53.39
C ALA A 647 -19.71 -5.35 -54.04
N GLU A 648 -18.93 -4.36 -53.58
CA GLU A 648 -19.00 -2.98 -54.04
C GLU A 648 -18.42 -2.78 -55.47
N ILE A 649 -17.42 -3.59 -55.84
CA ILE A 649 -16.88 -3.62 -57.22
C ILE A 649 -17.73 -4.50 -58.16
N GLY A 650 -18.89 -5.01 -57.71
CA GLY A 650 -19.83 -5.78 -58.52
C GLY A 650 -19.49 -7.28 -58.68
N LYS A 651 -18.48 -7.79 -57.95
CA LYS A 651 -18.09 -9.22 -57.93
C LYS A 651 -18.86 -9.98 -56.84
N PHE A 652 -20.18 -9.99 -56.94
CA PHE A 652 -21.09 -10.55 -55.93
C PHE A 652 -20.84 -12.03 -55.61
N GLU A 653 -20.41 -12.81 -56.60
CA GLU A 653 -20.17 -14.25 -56.43
C GLU A 653 -18.92 -14.53 -55.57
N GLU A 654 -17.87 -13.72 -55.73
CA GLU A 654 -16.67 -13.79 -54.88
C GLU A 654 -16.99 -13.27 -53.46
N ALA A 655 -17.79 -12.21 -53.35
CA ALA A 655 -18.25 -11.71 -52.06
C ALA A 655 -19.08 -12.74 -51.27
N ARG A 656 -19.92 -13.52 -51.96
CA ARG A 656 -20.75 -14.59 -51.38
C ARG A 656 -19.90 -15.73 -50.84
N LYS A 657 -18.96 -16.25 -51.64
CA LYS A 657 -18.02 -17.31 -51.21
C LYS A 657 -17.23 -16.90 -49.96
N ILE A 658 -16.75 -15.66 -49.93
CA ILE A 658 -15.97 -15.14 -48.80
C ILE A 658 -16.84 -14.99 -47.54
N ARG A 659 -18.13 -14.62 -47.68
CA ARG A 659 -19.10 -14.59 -46.55
C ARG A 659 -19.41 -15.97 -45.98
N GLU A 660 -19.56 -16.98 -46.84
CA GLU A 660 -19.82 -18.37 -46.40
C GLU A 660 -18.66 -18.92 -45.57
N VAL A 661 -17.42 -18.64 -45.99
CA VAL A 661 -16.20 -19.00 -45.23
C VAL A 661 -16.14 -18.23 -43.89
N ALA A 662 -16.49 -16.94 -43.87
CA ALA A 662 -16.54 -16.14 -42.65
C ALA A 662 -17.58 -16.69 -41.64
N LEU A 663 -18.76 -17.10 -42.10
CA LEU A 663 -19.83 -17.65 -41.26
C LEU A 663 -19.43 -19.01 -40.65
N ALA A 664 -18.85 -19.90 -41.46
CA ALA A 664 -18.39 -21.20 -40.99
C ALA A 664 -17.31 -21.09 -39.90
N ARG A 665 -16.42 -20.08 -40.00
CA ARG A 665 -15.36 -19.83 -39.00
C ARG A 665 -15.85 -19.15 -37.73
N LYS A 666 -16.97 -18.42 -37.76
CA LYS A 666 -17.56 -17.79 -36.56
C LYS A 666 -18.23 -18.78 -35.61
N ILE A 667 -18.81 -19.87 -36.14
CA ILE A 667 -19.59 -20.85 -35.36
C ILE A 667 -18.69 -21.75 -34.49
N VAL A 668 -17.48 -22.06 -34.96
CA VAL A 668 -16.58 -23.01 -34.27
C VAL A 668 -16.09 -22.50 -32.90
N PRO A 669 -15.67 -21.22 -32.73
CA PRO A 669 -15.28 -20.68 -31.43
C PRO A 669 -16.45 -20.45 -30.46
N GLU A 670 -17.64 -20.08 -30.95
CA GLU A 670 -18.84 -19.90 -30.09
C GLU A 670 -19.33 -21.24 -29.53
N LEU A 671 -19.29 -22.31 -30.35
CA LEU A 671 -19.61 -23.67 -29.91
C LEU A 671 -18.58 -24.17 -28.88
N MET A 672 -17.29 -23.87 -29.08
CA MET A 672 -16.20 -24.19 -28.13
C MET A 672 -16.30 -23.39 -26.83
N LYS A 673 -16.69 -22.11 -26.87
CA LYS A 673 -16.94 -21.28 -25.67
C LYS A 673 -18.16 -21.76 -24.88
N HIS A 674 -19.25 -22.13 -25.56
CA HIS A 674 -20.41 -22.72 -24.89
C HIS A 674 -20.09 -24.09 -24.27
N LEU A 675 -19.29 -24.93 -24.95
CA LEU A 675 -18.82 -26.20 -24.40
C LEU A 675 -17.85 -26.00 -23.21
N ALA A 676 -17.00 -24.98 -23.24
CA ALA A 676 -16.10 -24.64 -22.13
C ALA A 676 -16.87 -24.10 -20.91
N HIS A 677 -17.87 -23.25 -21.13
CA HIS A 677 -18.73 -22.72 -20.07
C HIS A 677 -19.58 -23.83 -19.43
N TYR A 678 -20.13 -24.76 -20.22
CA TYR A 678 -20.81 -25.96 -19.69
C TYR A 678 -19.85 -26.93 -18.97
N SER A 679 -18.59 -27.02 -19.37
CA SER A 679 -17.59 -27.87 -18.68
C SER A 679 -17.27 -27.37 -17.27
N HIS A 680 -17.40 -26.06 -17.03
CA HIS A 680 -17.15 -25.45 -15.73
C HIS A 680 -18.33 -25.62 -14.77
N THR A 681 -19.57 -25.56 -15.30
CA THR A 681 -20.79 -25.80 -14.52
C THR A 681 -21.02 -27.29 -14.23
N ILE A 682 -20.58 -28.19 -15.10
CA ILE A 682 -20.71 -29.66 -14.92
C ILE A 682 -19.63 -30.23 -13.98
N ARG A 683 -18.53 -29.50 -13.73
CA ARG A 683 -17.47 -29.94 -12.79
C ARG A 683 -17.85 -29.87 -11.31
N GLN A 684 -19.00 -29.30 -10.97
CA GLN A 684 -19.46 -29.12 -9.59
C GLN A 684 -20.62 -30.05 -9.17
N SER A 685 -21.02 -31.04 -9.98
CA SER A 685 -22.06 -32.00 -9.58
C SER A 685 -21.49 -33.40 -9.30
N CYS A 686 -21.78 -33.94 -8.11
CA CYS A 686 -21.36 -35.27 -7.63
C CYS A 686 -22.01 -36.48 -8.36
N GLN A 687 -22.53 -36.32 -9.57
CA GLN A 687 -23.14 -37.42 -10.35
C GLN A 687 -22.31 -37.85 -11.58
N PHE A 688 -21.06 -37.40 -11.70
CA PHE A 688 -20.22 -37.70 -12.86
C PHE A 688 -19.63 -39.14 -12.86
N ALA A 689 -19.65 -39.85 -11.73
CA ALA A 689 -19.11 -41.21 -11.64
C ALA A 689 -20.07 -42.29 -12.19
N GLU A 690 -21.39 -42.13 -12.01
CA GLU A 690 -22.38 -43.15 -12.43
C GLU A 690 -22.70 -43.07 -13.94
N LEU A 691 -22.51 -41.91 -14.58
CA LEU A 691 -22.79 -41.74 -16.02
C LEU A 691 -21.66 -42.30 -16.93
N MET A 692 -20.45 -42.46 -16.38
CA MET A 692 -19.28 -42.98 -17.11
C MET A 692 -19.26 -44.50 -17.27
N GLU A 693 -20.12 -45.25 -16.55
CA GLU A 693 -20.27 -46.70 -16.74
C GLU A 693 -21.30 -47.08 -17.82
N MET A 694 -22.16 -46.16 -18.26
CA MET A 694 -23.24 -46.45 -19.22
C MET A 694 -22.89 -46.26 -20.70
N PHE A 695 -21.80 -45.56 -21.06
CA PHE A 695 -21.46 -45.28 -22.47
C PHE A 695 -19.93 -45.32 -22.76
N PRO A 696 -19.39 -46.47 -23.20
CA PRO A 696 -17.94 -46.67 -23.40
C PRO A 696 -17.28 -45.83 -24.53
N GLY A 697 -18.08 -45.17 -25.39
CA GLY A 697 -17.58 -44.52 -26.61
C GLY A 697 -16.94 -43.12 -26.39
N ILE A 698 -17.28 -42.42 -25.31
CA ILE A 698 -16.84 -41.04 -25.07
C ILE A 698 -15.38 -40.97 -24.60
N ARG A 699 -14.84 -42.07 -24.07
CA ARG A 699 -13.48 -42.15 -23.53
C ARG A 699 -12.38 -41.98 -24.59
N SER A 700 -12.67 -42.24 -25.86
CA SER A 700 -11.67 -42.11 -26.94
C SER A 700 -11.48 -40.67 -27.47
N CYS A 701 -12.47 -39.79 -27.31
CA CYS A 701 -12.36 -38.39 -27.76
C CYS A 701 -11.63 -37.48 -26.77
N LEU A 702 -11.68 -37.79 -25.47
CA LEU A 702 -11.15 -36.90 -24.42
C LEU A 702 -9.70 -37.19 -24.02
N PHE A 703 -9.13 -38.35 -24.39
CA PHE A 703 -7.77 -38.76 -24.00
C PHE A 703 -6.92 -39.24 -25.19
N GLY A 704 -7.08 -38.62 -26.35
CA GLY A 704 -6.22 -38.84 -27.53
C GLY A 704 -5.05 -37.86 -27.58
N GLN A 705 -3.83 -38.39 -27.42
CA GLN A 705 -2.56 -37.69 -27.60
C GLN A 705 -2.41 -37.04 -28.97
N SER A 706 -1.67 -35.94 -29.00
CA SER A 706 -1.20 -35.19 -30.17
C SER A 706 -0.65 -36.07 -31.29
N TYR A 707 -1.38 -36.23 -32.39
CA TYR A 707 -0.82 -36.59 -33.69
C TYR A 707 -1.60 -35.93 -34.83
N ASN A 708 -0.85 -35.43 -35.83
CA ASN A 708 -1.30 -34.81 -37.07
C ASN A 708 -2.51 -35.49 -37.70
N LEU A 709 -3.61 -34.75 -37.86
CA LEU A 709 -4.72 -35.06 -38.76
C LEU A 709 -5.08 -33.82 -39.60
N ARG A 710 -4.11 -33.34 -40.38
CA ARG A 710 -4.40 -32.66 -41.65
C ARG A 710 -4.25 -33.73 -42.74
N GLU A 711 -5.36 -34.38 -43.09
CA GLU A 711 -5.69 -34.87 -44.44
C GLU A 711 -6.83 -35.93 -44.35
N ARG A 712 -7.77 -35.81 -45.29
CA ARG A 712 -8.90 -36.70 -45.62
C ARG A 712 -10.19 -36.54 -44.78
N PHE A 713 -11.16 -35.81 -45.33
CA PHE A 713 -12.38 -36.39 -45.90
C PHE A 713 -12.99 -35.40 -46.92
N PRO A 714 -13.47 -35.86 -48.10
CA PRO A 714 -14.07 -35.00 -49.12
C PRO A 714 -15.57 -34.77 -48.89
N LEU A 715 -16.05 -33.68 -49.46
CA LEU A 715 -17.45 -33.26 -49.59
C LEU A 715 -18.37 -34.35 -50.15
N GLY A 716 -19.58 -34.49 -49.57
CA GLY A 716 -20.78 -34.96 -50.26
C GLY A 716 -21.59 -36.05 -49.53
N GLY A 717 -22.87 -35.79 -49.23
CA GLY A 717 -23.85 -36.83 -48.90
C GLY A 717 -24.98 -36.42 -47.97
N VAL A 718 -26.19 -36.33 -48.51
CA VAL A 718 -27.49 -36.02 -47.89
C VAL A 718 -28.00 -37.17 -46.99
N LEU A 719 -28.91 -36.85 -46.06
CA LEU A 719 -29.99 -37.64 -45.41
C LEU A 719 -29.93 -37.49 -43.87
N GLY A 720 -30.99 -37.23 -43.11
CA GLY A 720 -32.43 -37.14 -43.37
C GLY A 720 -33.14 -36.92 -42.02
N GLU A 721 -34.37 -36.39 -42.09
CA GLU A 721 -35.26 -36.07 -40.97
C GLU A 721 -35.53 -37.27 -40.05
N GLN A 722 -35.31 -37.09 -38.73
CA GLN A 722 -36.05 -37.69 -37.62
C GLN A 722 -35.38 -37.26 -36.31
N ASN A 723 -36.02 -36.39 -35.50
CA ASN A 723 -35.91 -36.29 -34.03
C ASN A 723 -36.54 -34.98 -33.49
N MET A 724 -37.80 -34.71 -33.83
CA MET A 724 -38.60 -33.61 -33.24
C MET A 724 -39.43 -34.03 -32.02
N ASP A 725 -39.34 -35.28 -31.55
CA ASP A 725 -40.09 -35.78 -30.38
C ASP A 725 -39.24 -35.97 -29.11
N LYS A 726 -37.92 -35.71 -29.16
CA LYS A 726 -37.03 -35.85 -27.99
C LYS A 726 -36.84 -34.57 -27.18
N PHE A 727 -37.18 -33.40 -27.73
CA PHE A 727 -37.05 -32.12 -27.04
C PHE A 727 -38.18 -31.86 -26.02
N PHE A 728 -39.37 -32.46 -26.22
CA PHE A 728 -40.53 -32.24 -25.34
C PHE A 728 -40.46 -33.03 -24.02
N LEU A 729 -39.77 -34.18 -24.00
CA LEU A 729 -39.61 -35.00 -22.79
C LEU A 729 -38.60 -34.42 -21.79
N VAL A 730 -37.58 -33.70 -22.27
CA VAL A 730 -36.51 -33.14 -21.43
C VAL A 730 -37.01 -31.94 -20.61
N SER A 731 -37.90 -31.13 -21.18
CA SER A 731 -38.51 -29.99 -20.47
C SER A 731 -39.49 -30.41 -19.37
N LEU A 732 -40.13 -31.57 -19.49
CA LEU A 732 -41.07 -32.09 -18.49
C LEU A 732 -40.34 -32.71 -17.27
N LEU A 733 -39.15 -33.27 -17.48
CA LEU A 733 -38.33 -33.87 -16.42
C LEU A 733 -37.66 -32.78 -15.54
N ALA A 734 -37.27 -31.66 -16.15
CA ALA A 734 -36.66 -30.53 -15.43
C ALA A 734 -37.65 -29.85 -14.46
N LEU A 735 -38.95 -29.88 -14.76
CA LEU A 735 -40.01 -29.32 -13.89
C LEU A 735 -40.35 -30.20 -12.68
N LEU A 736 -40.10 -31.52 -12.75
CA LEU A 736 -40.33 -32.44 -11.63
C LEU A 736 -39.19 -32.45 -10.60
N ILE A 737 -37.96 -32.13 -11.04
CA ILE A 737 -36.78 -32.05 -10.16
C ILE A 737 -36.81 -30.80 -9.27
N ALA A 738 -37.47 -29.72 -9.71
CA ALA A 738 -37.65 -28.50 -8.91
C ALA A 738 -38.62 -28.67 -7.72
N ALA A 739 -39.36 -29.79 -7.63
CA ALA A 739 -40.42 -29.98 -6.64
C ALA A 739 -40.06 -30.91 -5.46
N HIS A 740 -38.82 -31.40 -5.34
CA HIS A 740 -38.41 -32.31 -4.24
C HIS A 740 -37.26 -31.79 -3.36
N GLY A 741 -36.92 -30.49 -3.46
CA GLY A 741 -35.88 -29.86 -2.66
C GLY A 741 -36.34 -29.36 -1.28
N VAL A 742 -36.98 -30.19 -0.44
CA VAL A 742 -37.14 -29.93 1.01
C VAL A 742 -37.24 -31.26 1.76
N ALA A 743 -36.11 -31.79 2.24
CA ALA A 743 -35.97 -32.60 3.47
C ALA A 743 -34.59 -33.28 3.49
N GLY A 744 -33.83 -33.11 4.57
CA GLY A 744 -32.64 -33.93 4.82
C GLY A 744 -31.40 -33.16 5.30
N SER A 745 -31.53 -32.27 6.28
CA SER A 745 -30.40 -31.98 7.18
C SER A 745 -30.27 -33.13 8.18
N MET A 746 -29.07 -33.71 8.28
CA MET A 746 -28.45 -34.39 9.42
C MET A 746 -27.62 -35.58 8.93
N THR A 747 -26.39 -35.65 9.45
CA THR A 747 -25.33 -36.66 9.22
C THR A 747 -24.39 -36.43 8.04
N CYS A 748 -23.55 -35.39 8.10
CA CYS A 748 -22.27 -35.40 7.36
C CYS A 748 -21.18 -34.47 7.93
N ASP A 749 -20.97 -34.44 9.25
CA ASP A 749 -19.85 -33.66 9.85
C ASP A 749 -18.64 -34.53 10.23
N SER A 750 -18.73 -35.86 10.10
CA SER A 750 -17.67 -36.78 10.54
C SER A 750 -16.83 -37.39 9.40
N ILE A 751 -17.24 -37.23 8.13
CA ILE A 751 -16.57 -37.85 6.97
C ILE A 751 -15.73 -36.86 6.16
N GLY A 752 -16.17 -35.60 6.00
CA GLY A 752 -15.38 -34.56 5.30
C GLY A 752 -14.05 -34.23 6.00
N MET A 753 -14.02 -34.35 7.33
CA MET A 753 -12.81 -34.19 8.16
C MET A 753 -11.69 -35.20 7.82
N LEU A 754 -12.06 -36.43 7.45
CA LEU A 754 -11.10 -37.46 7.06
C LEU A 754 -10.60 -37.28 5.62
N GLU A 755 -11.35 -36.62 4.74
CA GLU A 755 -10.95 -36.35 3.36
C GLU A 755 -9.99 -35.15 3.24
N GLU A 756 -10.18 -34.08 4.01
CA GLU A 756 -9.20 -32.98 4.07
C GLU A 756 -7.89 -33.42 4.76
N LEU A 757 -7.96 -34.30 5.76
CA LEU A 757 -6.78 -34.93 6.39
C LEU A 757 -6.05 -35.93 5.46
N LYS A 758 -6.76 -36.58 4.53
CA LYS A 758 -6.16 -37.43 3.47
C LYS A 758 -5.41 -36.63 2.41
N SER A 759 -5.73 -35.35 2.20
CA SER A 759 -4.92 -34.49 1.32
C SER A 759 -3.48 -34.32 1.84
N LEU A 760 -3.27 -34.46 3.15
CA LEU A 760 -1.96 -34.46 3.82
C LEU A 760 -1.24 -35.82 3.76
N GLU A 761 -1.88 -36.91 3.32
CA GLU A 761 -1.20 -38.20 3.02
C GLU A 761 -0.39 -38.12 1.72
N SER A 762 -0.67 -37.15 0.85
CA SER A 762 0.13 -36.89 -0.38
C SER A 762 1.45 -36.13 -0.11
N PHE A 763 1.76 -35.82 1.16
CA PHE A 763 2.91 -35.00 1.57
C PHE A 763 4.02 -35.82 2.23
N ASP A 764 4.15 -37.10 1.91
CA ASP A 764 5.34 -37.88 2.26
C ASP A 764 6.60 -37.09 1.91
N ILE A 765 7.55 -37.07 2.83
CA ILE A 765 8.87 -36.54 2.54
C ILE A 765 9.46 -37.50 1.53
N GLU A 766 9.49 -37.10 0.24
CA GLU A 766 10.21 -37.84 -0.79
C GLU A 766 11.59 -38.19 -0.22
N GLU A 767 11.83 -39.48 -0.03
CA GLU A 767 13.18 -39.97 0.15
C GLU A 767 13.86 -39.67 -1.20
N GLU A 768 14.56 -38.54 -1.29
CA GLU A 768 15.61 -38.40 -2.30
C GLU A 768 16.57 -39.56 -2.01
N THR A 769 16.35 -40.67 -2.70
CA THR A 769 17.38 -41.65 -3.00
C THR A 769 18.42 -40.92 -3.84
N GLU A 770 19.28 -40.13 -3.19
CA GLU A 770 20.61 -39.78 -3.71
C GLU A 770 21.42 -41.10 -3.78
N VAL A 771 21.01 -42.01 -4.65
CA VAL A 771 21.84 -43.10 -5.18
C VAL A 771 22.53 -42.53 -6.42
N GLU A 772 23.39 -41.54 -6.19
CA GLU A 772 24.53 -41.19 -7.04
C GLU A 772 25.42 -40.23 -6.23
N GLU A 773 26.69 -40.64 -6.02
CA GLU A 773 27.74 -40.06 -5.17
C GLU A 773 27.74 -40.41 -3.66
N LEU A 774 27.12 -41.53 -3.26
CA LEU A 774 27.37 -42.17 -1.95
C LEU A 774 28.53 -43.19 -2.04
N SER A 775 29.66 -42.74 -2.58
CA SER A 775 30.97 -43.40 -2.47
C SER A 775 32.05 -42.40 -2.87
N ASP A 776 32.50 -41.60 -1.90
CA ASP A 776 33.88 -41.13 -1.74
C ASP A 776 33.87 -39.90 -0.83
N ILE A 777 34.37 -40.06 0.40
CA ILE A 777 34.89 -38.94 1.17
C ILE A 777 36.09 -38.43 0.36
N PRO A 778 36.08 -37.22 -0.24
CA PRO A 778 37.22 -36.82 -1.06
C PRO A 778 38.36 -36.40 -0.14
N SER A 779 39.33 -37.29 0.05
CA SER A 779 40.69 -36.83 0.31
C SER A 779 41.15 -36.10 -0.96
N TRP A 780 41.23 -34.78 -0.92
CA TRP A 780 41.63 -33.99 -2.08
C TRP A 780 43.06 -34.33 -2.52
N ARG A 781 43.20 -35.02 -3.65
CA ARG A 781 44.42 -35.05 -4.47
C ARG A 781 44.06 -34.83 -5.95
N SER A 782 44.59 -33.72 -6.48
CA SER A 782 44.87 -33.33 -7.88
C SER A 782 43.77 -33.36 -8.96
N GLU A 783 43.61 -32.16 -9.55
CA GLU A 783 43.66 -31.83 -10.99
C GLU A 783 42.53 -32.21 -11.97
N HIS A 784 41.51 -33.01 -11.66
CA HIS A 784 40.52 -33.42 -12.69
C HIS A 784 39.03 -33.09 -12.42
N GLY A 785 38.71 -32.20 -11.48
CA GLY A 785 37.34 -31.72 -11.25
C GLY A 785 37.16 -30.24 -11.59
N GLY A 786 36.22 -29.90 -12.47
CA GLY A 786 35.92 -28.53 -12.94
C GLY A 786 35.27 -27.58 -11.91
N LYS A 787 35.66 -27.66 -10.64
CA LYS A 787 35.25 -26.77 -9.54
C LYS A 787 36.45 -25.91 -9.11
N VAL A 788 36.25 -24.63 -8.85
CA VAL A 788 37.34 -23.69 -8.47
C VAL A 788 37.48 -23.63 -6.96
N LEU A 789 38.57 -24.18 -6.42
CA LEU A 789 38.84 -24.17 -4.98
C LEU A 789 39.37 -22.80 -4.53
N VAL A 790 38.71 -22.22 -3.53
CA VAL A 790 39.09 -20.98 -2.86
C VAL A 790 39.37 -21.30 -1.40
N ASN A 791 40.63 -21.62 -1.09
CA ASN A 791 41.07 -21.92 0.27
C ASN A 791 41.32 -20.61 1.05
N ILE A 792 40.72 -20.47 2.24
CA ILE A 792 40.89 -19.29 3.10
C ILE A 792 42.36 -19.04 3.48
N ASP A 793 43.17 -20.09 3.67
CA ASP A 793 44.58 -19.96 4.02
C ASP A 793 45.38 -19.20 2.93
N SER A 794 44.96 -19.32 1.66
CA SER A 794 45.57 -18.61 0.52
C SER A 794 45.37 -17.09 0.57
N PHE A 795 44.49 -16.60 1.45
CA PHE A 795 44.21 -15.17 1.65
C PHE A 795 44.82 -14.60 2.93
N GLY A 796 45.73 -15.35 3.56
CA GLY A 796 46.51 -14.90 4.72
C GLY A 796 45.78 -15.08 6.06
N ALA A 797 45.15 -16.23 6.28
CA ALA A 797 44.53 -16.57 7.55
C ALA A 797 45.39 -17.57 8.36
N ALA A 798 45.80 -17.19 9.58
CA ALA A 798 46.69 -17.96 10.47
C ALA A 798 46.15 -19.32 10.86
N GLY A 799 44.82 -19.45 11.06
CA GLY A 799 44.14 -20.69 11.40
C GLY A 799 44.57 -21.34 12.73
N ASP A 800 45.14 -20.57 13.66
CA ASP A 800 45.59 -21.02 14.98
C ASP A 800 44.57 -20.74 16.11
N GLY A 801 43.61 -19.87 15.85
CA GLY A 801 42.55 -19.46 16.78
C GLY A 801 42.98 -18.39 17.78
N GLU A 802 44.18 -17.77 17.61
CA GLU A 802 44.78 -16.82 18.57
C GLU A 802 45.53 -15.60 17.96
N SER A 803 46.20 -15.63 16.78
CA SER A 803 47.28 -14.65 16.42
C SER A 803 47.19 -13.85 15.09
N ASP A 804 48.06 -12.82 14.99
CA ASP A 804 48.41 -11.89 13.88
C ASP A 804 49.38 -12.50 12.83
N ASP A 805 49.11 -12.29 11.53
CA ASP A 805 49.85 -12.79 10.36
C ASP A 805 50.83 -11.78 9.73
N THR A 806 51.59 -11.03 10.53
CA THR A 806 52.76 -10.30 10.02
C THR A 806 54.08 -11.00 10.37
N GLU A 807 54.54 -11.86 9.46
CA GLU A 807 55.83 -11.62 8.77
C GLU A 807 56.07 -12.57 7.59
N LYS A 808 56.02 -12.00 6.38
CA LYS A 808 57.21 -12.02 5.53
C LYS A 808 57.45 -10.64 4.91
N HIS A 809 58.25 -9.85 5.65
CA HIS A 809 59.05 -8.69 5.22
C HIS A 809 58.32 -7.41 4.75
N PHE A 810 58.39 -6.33 5.54
CA PHE A 810 59.33 -5.21 5.34
C PHE A 810 59.22 -4.15 6.47
N HIS A 811 60.38 -3.82 7.05
CA HIS A 811 60.80 -2.74 7.96
C HIS A 811 59.82 -1.71 8.59
N SER A 812 59.90 -1.69 9.94
CA SER A 812 59.96 -0.55 10.89
C SER A 812 58.88 0.55 10.85
N PHE A 813 58.17 0.73 11.98
CA PHE A 813 58.31 1.91 12.86
C PHE A 813 57.53 1.69 14.18
N ASP A 814 58.14 2.10 15.29
CA ASP A 814 57.65 2.05 16.66
C ASP A 814 56.37 2.90 16.87
N ASN A 815 55.34 2.35 17.54
CA ASN A 815 54.49 3.08 18.50
C ASN A 815 53.53 2.16 19.29
N VAL A 816 53.36 2.48 20.58
CA VAL A 816 52.72 1.67 21.63
C VAL A 816 51.18 1.85 21.69
N GLU A 817 50.49 2.01 20.56
CA GLU A 817 49.01 2.16 20.52
C GLU A 817 48.24 1.08 19.75
N GLN A 818 48.89 -0.01 19.30
CA GLN A 818 48.22 -1.11 18.61
C GLN A 818 48.16 -2.38 19.47
N ARG A 819 47.07 -2.53 20.24
CA ARG A 819 46.68 -3.83 20.84
C ARG A 819 45.23 -4.24 20.56
N ASN A 820 44.57 -3.61 19.58
CA ASN A 820 43.19 -3.94 19.15
C ASN A 820 43.09 -4.49 17.70
N CYS A 821 44.18 -4.94 17.07
CA CYS A 821 44.18 -5.37 15.65
C CYS A 821 44.26 -6.88 15.41
N PHE A 822 43.76 -7.73 16.33
CA PHE A 822 43.92 -9.19 16.20
C PHE A 822 42.81 -9.88 15.37
N SER A 823 41.56 -9.41 15.42
CA SER A 823 40.45 -10.02 14.66
C SER A 823 40.26 -9.46 13.25
N GLU A 824 40.75 -8.25 12.98
CA GLU A 824 40.42 -7.51 11.76
C GLU A 824 41.05 -8.15 10.50
N LEU A 825 42.24 -8.76 10.63
CA LEU A 825 42.96 -9.39 9.51
C LEU A 825 42.31 -10.69 9.01
N ILE A 826 41.87 -11.59 9.92
CA ILE A 826 41.19 -12.86 9.56
C ILE A 826 39.83 -12.56 8.92
N ASN A 827 39.09 -11.57 9.41
CA ASN A 827 37.85 -11.13 8.76
C ASN A 827 38.10 -10.65 7.34
N GLN A 828 39.18 -9.89 7.12
CA GLN A 828 39.56 -9.47 5.77
C GLN A 828 39.93 -10.66 4.87
N ALA A 829 40.62 -11.69 5.39
CA ALA A 829 40.96 -12.89 4.63
C ALA A 829 39.70 -13.68 4.23
N LEU A 830 38.78 -13.93 5.17
CA LEU A 830 37.52 -14.63 4.90
C LEU A 830 36.61 -13.82 3.94
N GLN A 831 36.54 -12.50 4.09
CA GLN A 831 35.77 -11.63 3.18
C GLN A 831 36.37 -11.59 1.77
N LYS A 832 37.70 -11.56 1.63
CA LYS A 832 38.38 -11.63 0.32
C LYS A 832 38.15 -12.98 -0.33
N ALA A 833 38.32 -14.08 0.41
CA ALA A 833 38.05 -15.43 -0.06
C ALA A 833 36.57 -15.57 -0.49
N TRP A 834 35.63 -15.06 0.31
CA TRP A 834 34.21 -14.99 -0.05
C TRP A 834 33.99 -14.22 -1.35
N GLY A 835 34.59 -13.04 -1.51
CA GLY A 835 34.43 -12.23 -2.73
C GLY A 835 34.86 -12.98 -3.99
N VAL A 836 35.96 -13.71 -3.92
CA VAL A 836 36.45 -14.55 -5.03
C VAL A 836 35.52 -15.74 -5.26
N ALA A 837 35.17 -16.49 -4.21
CA ALA A 837 34.31 -17.66 -4.32
C ALA A 837 32.92 -17.28 -4.86
N CYS A 838 32.29 -16.26 -4.28
CA CYS A 838 30.96 -15.80 -4.68
C CYS A 838 30.93 -15.26 -6.12
N SER A 839 32.03 -14.69 -6.63
CA SER A 839 32.10 -14.20 -8.02
C SER A 839 32.47 -15.29 -9.04
N THR A 840 32.84 -16.50 -8.59
CA THR A 840 33.37 -17.56 -9.45
C THR A 840 32.35 -18.70 -9.58
N PRO A 841 31.95 -19.10 -10.81
CA PRO A 841 31.00 -20.21 -10.99
C PRO A 841 31.62 -21.54 -10.55
N LYS A 842 30.80 -22.41 -9.94
CA LYS A 842 31.20 -23.73 -9.43
C LYS A 842 32.37 -23.68 -8.45
N SER A 843 32.41 -22.65 -7.61
CA SER A 843 33.49 -22.47 -6.63
C SER A 843 33.23 -23.22 -5.33
N VAL A 844 34.33 -23.54 -4.64
CA VAL A 844 34.32 -24.15 -3.30
C VAL A 844 35.09 -23.22 -2.36
N LEU A 845 34.40 -22.54 -1.44
CA LEU A 845 35.04 -21.82 -0.34
C LEU A 845 35.39 -22.83 0.75
N LEU A 846 36.69 -23.06 0.98
CA LEU A 846 37.18 -24.07 1.91
C LEU A 846 37.68 -23.45 3.22
N ILE A 847 37.12 -23.90 4.34
CA ILE A 847 37.67 -23.77 5.70
C ILE A 847 38.29 -25.12 6.08
N PRO A 848 39.62 -25.26 6.05
CA PRO A 848 40.30 -26.54 6.09
C PRO A 848 40.28 -27.23 7.47
N GLN A 849 40.31 -28.56 7.44
CA GLN A 849 40.34 -29.41 8.63
C GLN A 849 41.58 -29.15 9.51
N GLY A 850 41.41 -29.26 10.83
CA GLY A 850 42.51 -29.11 11.80
C GLY A 850 42.93 -27.66 12.08
N ARG A 851 42.24 -26.68 11.46
CA ARG A 851 42.49 -25.25 11.61
C ARG A 851 41.36 -24.59 12.38
N ARG A 852 41.67 -23.58 13.18
CA ARG A 852 40.74 -22.83 14.03
C ARG A 852 40.82 -21.35 13.69
N TYR A 853 39.72 -20.71 13.32
CA TYR A 853 39.69 -19.31 12.89
C TYR A 853 38.82 -18.49 13.83
N LEU A 854 39.42 -17.49 14.48
CA LEU A 854 38.68 -16.48 15.26
C LEU A 854 38.11 -15.44 14.29
N VAL A 855 36.79 -15.44 14.12
CA VAL A 855 36.08 -14.59 13.14
C VAL A 855 35.22 -13.59 13.90
N ASN A 856 35.25 -12.31 13.56
CA ASN A 856 34.34 -11.32 14.16
C ASN A 856 33.02 -11.28 13.37
N ALA A 857 32.00 -10.61 13.90
CA ALA A 857 30.73 -10.42 13.22
C ALA A 857 30.92 -9.96 11.76
N THR A 858 30.42 -10.75 10.82
CA THR A 858 30.63 -10.59 9.38
C THR A 858 29.38 -10.96 8.60
N LYS A 859 29.06 -10.14 7.59
CA LYS A 859 27.99 -10.40 6.64
C LYS A 859 28.53 -10.79 5.27
N PHE A 860 28.05 -11.92 4.77
CA PHE A 860 28.32 -12.47 3.44
C PHE A 860 27.09 -12.27 2.58
N LYS A 861 27.23 -11.46 1.53
CA LYS A 861 26.13 -11.09 0.64
C LYS A 861 26.37 -11.65 -0.75
N GLY A 862 25.34 -12.27 -1.32
CA GLY A 862 25.23 -12.56 -2.74
C GLY A 862 24.58 -11.40 -3.54
N PRO A 863 24.11 -11.64 -4.77
CA PRO A 863 24.04 -12.95 -5.43
C PRO A 863 25.42 -13.49 -5.81
N CYS A 864 25.60 -14.80 -5.69
CA CYS A 864 26.82 -15.48 -6.12
C CYS A 864 26.63 -16.14 -7.48
N ALA A 865 27.74 -16.41 -8.17
CA ALA A 865 27.77 -17.22 -9.37
C ALA A 865 27.28 -18.65 -9.09
N ASP A 866 26.75 -19.31 -10.13
CA ASP A 866 26.05 -20.59 -10.01
C ASP A 866 26.88 -21.69 -9.30
N LYS A 867 26.24 -22.44 -8.39
CA LYS A 867 26.78 -23.60 -7.64
C LYS A 867 27.95 -23.30 -6.67
N LEU A 868 27.79 -22.30 -5.81
CA LEU A 868 28.70 -22.05 -4.69
C LEU A 868 28.59 -23.15 -3.62
N ILE A 869 29.72 -23.75 -3.26
CA ILE A 869 29.84 -24.68 -2.13
C ILE A 869 30.68 -24.00 -1.03
N ILE A 870 30.16 -23.97 0.19
CA ILE A 870 30.89 -23.57 1.39
C ILE A 870 31.26 -24.85 2.15
N GLN A 871 32.51 -25.27 2.03
CA GLN A 871 33.07 -26.45 2.69
C GLN A 871 33.68 -26.04 4.03
N ILE A 872 33.08 -26.46 5.14
CA ILE A 872 33.55 -26.19 6.50
C ILE A 872 34.02 -27.49 7.14
N ASP A 873 35.33 -27.75 7.07
CA ASP A 873 35.96 -28.91 7.72
C ASP A 873 36.75 -28.52 8.98
N GLY A 874 37.14 -27.26 9.09
CA GLY A 874 37.81 -26.66 10.25
C GLY A 874 36.84 -26.14 11.31
N THR A 875 37.36 -25.32 12.22
CA THR A 875 36.59 -24.67 13.29
C THR A 875 36.53 -23.15 13.07
N LEU A 876 35.33 -22.58 12.99
CA LEU A 876 35.10 -21.15 13.10
C LEU A 876 34.70 -20.81 14.54
N VAL A 877 35.27 -19.77 15.13
CA VAL A 877 35.08 -19.42 16.54
C VAL A 877 34.78 -17.93 16.67
N ALA A 878 33.76 -17.59 17.45
CA ALA A 878 33.41 -16.20 17.74
C ALA A 878 34.23 -15.64 18.91
N PRO A 879 34.34 -14.30 19.04
CA PRO A 879 34.88 -13.67 20.24
C PRO A 879 34.10 -14.07 21.49
N ASP A 880 34.81 -14.47 22.55
CA ASP A 880 34.22 -14.95 23.80
C ASP A 880 33.82 -13.80 24.76
N GLU A 881 34.42 -12.63 24.62
CA GLU A 881 34.18 -11.43 25.44
C GLU A 881 33.23 -10.42 24.74
N PRO A 882 32.16 -9.95 25.39
CA PRO A 882 31.23 -8.97 24.82
C PRO A 882 31.85 -7.67 24.30
N LYS A 883 32.89 -7.19 24.99
CA LYS A 883 33.64 -5.98 24.62
C LYS A 883 34.40 -6.11 23.29
N ASN A 884 34.69 -7.35 22.86
CA ASN A 884 35.43 -7.63 21.64
C ASN A 884 34.49 -7.84 20.44
N TRP A 885 33.17 -7.78 20.64
CA TRP A 885 32.18 -7.91 19.58
C TRP A 885 32.06 -6.61 18.78
N ASP A 886 31.81 -6.71 17.47
CA ASP A 886 31.61 -5.53 16.63
C ASP A 886 30.35 -4.74 17.05
N PRO A 887 30.48 -3.48 17.49
CA PRO A 887 29.32 -2.65 17.86
C PRO A 887 28.41 -2.32 16.67
N LYS A 888 28.90 -2.41 15.42
CA LYS A 888 28.11 -2.18 14.21
C LYS A 888 27.22 -3.36 13.84
N LEU A 889 27.62 -4.57 14.23
CA LEU A 889 26.90 -5.83 13.96
C LEU A 889 26.55 -6.54 15.26
N PRO A 890 25.76 -5.91 16.14
CA PRO A 890 25.73 -6.38 17.50
C PRO A 890 24.66 -7.47 17.71
N ARG A 891 24.04 -7.96 16.61
CA ARG A 891 23.02 -9.00 16.64
C ARG A 891 23.31 -10.26 15.82
N VAL A 892 24.33 -10.24 14.97
CA VAL A 892 24.60 -11.36 14.05
C VAL A 892 26.09 -11.61 13.96
N TRP A 893 26.50 -12.88 13.95
CA TRP A 893 27.89 -13.27 13.77
C TRP A 893 28.20 -13.66 12.32
N LEU A 894 27.74 -14.83 11.85
CA LEU A 894 27.94 -15.28 10.48
C LEU A 894 26.61 -15.16 9.72
N ASP A 895 26.41 -14.05 9.02
CA ASP A 895 25.19 -13.74 8.27
C ASP A 895 25.37 -14.02 6.78
N PHE A 896 24.69 -15.02 6.22
CA PHE A 896 24.70 -15.32 4.79
C PHE A 896 23.38 -14.91 4.16
N SER A 897 23.41 -13.96 3.22
CA SER A 897 22.20 -13.42 2.61
C SER A 897 22.24 -13.29 1.10
N LYS A 898 21.05 -13.34 0.47
CA LYS A 898 20.86 -13.26 -0.99
C LYS A 898 21.58 -14.36 -1.77
N LEU A 899 21.56 -15.59 -1.23
CA LEU A 899 22.12 -16.76 -1.90
C LEU A 899 21.04 -17.52 -2.67
N ASP A 900 21.42 -18.07 -3.83
CA ASP A 900 20.60 -19.00 -4.61
C ASP A 900 21.42 -20.29 -4.83
N LYS A 901 20.82 -21.45 -4.55
CA LYS A 901 21.41 -22.79 -4.78
C LYS A 901 22.76 -23.05 -4.10
N ALA A 902 23.06 -22.34 -3.01
CA ALA A 902 24.29 -22.54 -2.27
C ALA A 902 24.23 -23.80 -1.38
N VAL A 903 25.37 -24.48 -1.25
CA VAL A 903 25.49 -25.69 -0.42
C VAL A 903 26.52 -25.44 0.69
N PHE A 904 26.08 -25.53 1.95
CA PHE A 904 26.95 -25.59 3.12
C PHE A 904 27.17 -27.05 3.49
N GLN A 905 28.42 -27.49 3.58
CA GLN A 905 28.73 -28.88 3.91
C GLN A 905 30.06 -29.02 4.64
N GLY A 906 30.23 -30.15 5.33
CA GLY A 906 31.49 -30.52 5.99
C GLY A 906 31.24 -31.02 7.41
N SER A 907 32.29 -31.54 8.05
CA SER A 907 32.23 -32.04 9.44
C SER A 907 32.77 -31.04 10.46
N GLY A 908 32.99 -29.79 10.04
CA GLY A 908 33.56 -28.72 10.83
C GLY A 908 32.62 -28.19 11.91
N VAL A 909 33.17 -27.29 12.73
CA VAL A 909 32.52 -26.75 13.92
C VAL A 909 32.38 -25.23 13.80
N ILE A 910 31.18 -24.71 14.07
CA ILE A 910 30.90 -23.29 14.27
C ILE A 910 30.65 -23.08 15.76
N ASP A 911 31.61 -22.51 16.46
CA ASP A 911 31.57 -22.30 17.91
C ASP A 911 31.29 -20.83 18.25
N GLY A 912 30.10 -20.57 18.79
CA GLY A 912 29.69 -19.24 19.21
C GLY A 912 30.42 -18.71 20.45
N SER A 913 31.15 -19.51 21.23
CA SER A 913 31.87 -19.05 22.44
C SER A 913 30.97 -18.38 23.51
N GLY A 914 29.76 -18.90 23.75
CA GLY A 914 28.76 -18.31 24.65
C GLY A 914 29.01 -18.44 26.15
N SER A 915 30.01 -19.20 26.61
CA SER A 915 30.18 -19.52 28.05
C SER A 915 30.28 -18.30 28.97
N LYS A 916 31.13 -17.32 28.62
CA LYS A 916 31.28 -16.06 29.36
C LYS A 916 30.03 -15.18 29.29
N TRP A 917 29.35 -15.18 28.14
CA TRP A 917 28.10 -14.46 27.94
C TRP A 917 26.99 -14.97 28.87
N TRP A 918 26.85 -16.30 28.96
CA TRP A 918 25.88 -16.92 29.85
C TRP A 918 26.22 -16.70 31.32
N ALA A 919 27.51 -16.70 31.71
CA ALA A 919 27.94 -16.41 33.07
C ALA A 919 27.62 -14.96 33.49
N ALA A 920 27.68 -14.01 32.55
CA ALA A 920 27.31 -12.61 32.77
C ALA A 920 25.79 -12.35 32.70
N SER A 921 24.98 -13.31 32.21
CA SER A 921 23.54 -13.17 32.10
C SER A 921 22.87 -12.99 33.46
N CYS A 922 21.89 -12.08 33.55
CA CYS A 922 21.14 -11.89 34.79
C CYS A 922 20.30 -13.14 35.18
N LYS A 923 20.04 -14.05 34.23
CA LYS A 923 19.41 -15.36 34.48
C LYS A 923 20.30 -16.31 35.29
N LYS A 924 21.64 -16.20 35.16
CA LYS A 924 22.61 -16.95 35.99
C LYS A 924 23.11 -16.12 37.17
N ASN A 925 23.49 -14.87 36.94
CA ASN A 925 23.97 -13.95 37.97
C ASN A 925 22.94 -12.88 38.33
N LYS A 926 22.16 -13.15 39.39
CA LYS A 926 21.09 -12.25 39.88
C LYS A 926 21.57 -10.88 40.37
N SER A 927 22.88 -10.66 40.57
CA SER A 927 23.40 -9.32 40.91
C SER A 927 23.40 -8.36 39.72
N ASN A 928 23.27 -8.87 38.49
CA ASN A 928 23.17 -8.06 37.28
C ASN A 928 21.71 -7.62 37.05
N PRO A 929 21.45 -6.36 36.66
CA PRO A 929 20.09 -5.87 36.45
C PRO A 929 19.44 -6.61 35.28
N CYS A 930 18.29 -7.26 35.54
CA CYS A 930 17.44 -7.84 34.49
C CYS A 930 16.54 -6.76 33.90
N ILE A 931 16.89 -6.24 32.72
CA ILE A 931 15.96 -5.57 31.83
C ILE A 931 15.38 -6.70 30.93
N GLY A 932 14.08 -6.67 30.59
CA GLY A 932 13.38 -7.78 29.92
C GLY A 932 14.20 -8.44 28.79
N ALA A 933 14.17 -9.78 28.75
CA ALA A 933 15.13 -10.68 28.06
C ALA A 933 16.63 -10.32 28.32
N PRO A 934 17.39 -11.18 29.01
CA PRO A 934 18.67 -10.82 29.63
C PRO A 934 19.69 -10.31 28.61
N THR A 935 19.92 -9.01 28.62
CA THR A 935 21.04 -8.34 27.95
C THR A 935 22.06 -7.98 29.02
N VAL A 936 23.28 -8.49 28.88
CA VAL A 936 24.44 -8.01 29.65
C VAL A 936 24.48 -6.49 29.54
N ARG A 937 24.93 -5.80 30.59
CA ARG A 937 24.86 -4.34 30.89
C ARG A 937 25.22 -3.33 29.77
N THR A 938 25.55 -3.78 28.57
CA THR A 938 25.56 -3.03 27.30
C THR A 938 24.23 -3.22 26.57
N ALA A 939 23.44 -2.16 26.50
CA ALA A 939 22.10 -2.10 25.90
C ALA A 939 21.89 -2.97 24.63
N PHE A 940 20.81 -3.76 24.61
CA PHE A 940 20.05 -4.23 23.42
C PHE A 940 20.63 -5.29 22.44
N LEU A 941 21.29 -6.37 22.88
CA LEU A 941 21.88 -7.34 21.92
C LEU A 941 21.27 -8.76 22.00
N THR A 942 20.56 -9.17 20.94
CA THR A 942 20.16 -10.55 20.62
C THR A 942 21.23 -11.15 19.72
N LEU A 943 21.92 -12.26 20.06
CA LEU A 943 23.11 -12.71 19.31
C LEU A 943 22.90 -14.05 18.60
N LEU A 944 23.00 -14.05 17.27
CA LEU A 944 22.84 -15.20 16.38
C LEU A 944 24.19 -15.71 15.88
N ALA A 945 24.48 -17.02 16.02
CA ALA A 945 25.77 -17.59 15.61
C ALA A 945 25.87 -17.83 14.10
N PHE A 946 24.93 -18.57 13.52
CA PHE A 946 24.90 -18.88 12.08
C PHE A 946 23.54 -18.54 11.50
N THR A 947 23.49 -17.63 10.53
CA THR A 947 22.24 -17.11 9.96
C THR A 947 22.25 -17.25 8.44
N ILE A 948 21.16 -17.81 7.91
CA ILE A 948 20.85 -17.80 6.49
C ILE A 948 19.59 -16.95 6.31
N ASP A 949 19.74 -15.84 5.60
CA ASP A 949 18.69 -14.84 5.46
C ASP A 949 18.38 -14.54 4.00
N THR A 950 17.11 -14.27 3.66
CA THR A 950 16.70 -13.77 2.33
C THR A 950 17.34 -14.59 1.18
N SER A 951 17.22 -15.92 1.23
CA SER A 951 17.95 -16.86 0.35
C SER A 951 17.06 -18.02 -0.11
N THR A 952 17.38 -18.61 -1.27
CA THR A 952 16.54 -19.63 -1.91
C THR A 952 17.34 -20.88 -2.30
N SER A 953 16.70 -22.07 -2.23
CA SER A 953 17.29 -23.36 -2.64
C SER A 953 18.58 -23.72 -1.89
N ILE A 954 18.62 -23.49 -0.57
CA ILE A 954 19.83 -23.70 0.24
C ILE A 954 19.91 -25.12 0.78
N LYS A 955 21.07 -25.76 0.71
CA LYS A 955 21.34 -27.08 1.32
C LYS A 955 22.39 -26.95 2.43
N VAL A 956 22.16 -27.56 3.59
CA VAL A 956 23.11 -27.63 4.71
C VAL A 956 23.28 -29.08 5.15
N LYS A 957 24.52 -29.61 5.10
CA LYS A 957 24.83 -31.02 5.40
C LYS A 957 25.97 -31.16 6.42
N GLY A 958 25.75 -31.90 7.52
CA GLY A 958 26.81 -32.43 8.39
C GLY A 958 27.50 -31.49 9.40
N LEU A 959 27.16 -30.20 9.42
CA LEU A 959 27.82 -29.21 10.28
C LEU A 959 27.50 -29.39 11.77
N THR A 960 28.47 -29.04 12.62
CA THR A 960 28.25 -28.90 14.08
C THR A 960 28.23 -27.42 14.47
N ILE A 961 27.16 -26.96 15.12
CA ILE A 961 27.01 -25.58 15.60
C ILE A 961 26.85 -25.61 17.12
N GLN A 962 27.77 -25.00 17.86
CA GLN A 962 27.80 -25.13 19.31
C GLN A 962 28.00 -23.80 20.03
N ASN A 963 27.56 -23.78 21.29
CA ASN A 963 27.78 -22.70 22.24
C ASN A 963 27.44 -21.29 21.71
N SER A 964 26.36 -21.13 20.95
CA SER A 964 25.88 -19.81 20.58
C SER A 964 25.42 -19.03 21.80
N GLN A 965 25.70 -17.72 21.83
CA GLN A 965 25.28 -16.83 22.90
C GLN A 965 23.75 -16.88 23.11
N GLN A 966 22.98 -16.96 22.03
CA GLN A 966 21.54 -17.18 22.03
C GLN A 966 21.16 -18.22 20.96
N MET A 967 20.75 -17.82 19.75
CA MET A 967 20.28 -18.77 18.73
C MET A 967 21.44 -19.36 17.94
N HIS A 968 21.46 -20.68 17.76
CA HIS A 968 22.57 -21.38 17.10
C HIS A 968 22.48 -21.28 15.58
N PHE A 969 21.34 -21.67 15.01
CA PHE A 969 21.11 -21.67 13.58
C PHE A 969 19.79 -20.99 13.24
N THR A 970 19.85 -19.87 12.54
CA THR A 970 18.67 -19.10 12.12
C THR A 970 18.44 -19.19 10.62
N ILE A 971 17.19 -19.47 10.25
CA ILE A 971 16.67 -19.43 8.88
C ILE A 971 15.61 -18.34 8.85
N SER A 972 15.84 -17.30 8.07
CA SER A 972 15.01 -16.10 8.05
C SER A 972 14.70 -15.68 6.61
N ARG A 973 13.44 -15.40 6.29
CA ARG A 973 13.02 -14.92 4.95
C ARG A 973 13.53 -15.82 3.80
N CYS A 974 13.59 -17.12 4.03
CA CYS A 974 14.12 -18.08 3.05
C CYS A 974 13.02 -18.89 2.38
N ASP A 975 13.30 -19.39 1.17
CA ASP A 975 12.48 -20.38 0.49
C ASP A 975 13.29 -21.62 0.11
N SER A 976 12.72 -22.81 0.26
CA SER A 976 13.32 -24.07 -0.16
C SER A 976 14.68 -24.34 0.50
N VAL A 977 14.68 -24.54 1.82
CA VAL A 977 15.89 -24.86 2.60
C VAL A 977 15.89 -26.34 3.01
N ARG A 978 16.99 -27.04 2.81
CA ARG A 978 17.17 -28.46 3.17
C ARG A 978 18.33 -28.60 4.17
N ILE A 979 18.05 -29.09 5.37
CA ILE A 979 19.03 -29.33 6.42
C ILE A 979 19.09 -30.82 6.70
N ASN A 980 20.29 -31.41 6.64
CA ASN A 980 20.49 -32.83 6.89
C ASN A 980 21.72 -33.08 7.79
N GLY A 981 21.57 -33.90 8.82
CA GLY A 981 22.70 -34.33 9.65
C GLY A 981 23.36 -33.20 10.45
N VAL A 982 22.65 -32.11 10.75
CA VAL A 982 23.21 -30.99 11.52
C VAL A 982 23.14 -31.29 13.01
N LYS A 983 24.24 -31.01 13.71
CA LYS A 983 24.33 -31.14 15.17
C LYS A 983 24.37 -29.77 15.82
N VAL A 984 23.49 -29.53 16.78
CA VAL A 984 23.48 -28.31 17.60
C VAL A 984 23.69 -28.67 19.06
N SER A 985 24.62 -28.02 19.75
CA SER A 985 24.91 -28.32 21.17
C SER A 985 25.30 -27.11 22.01
N ALA A 986 24.61 -26.93 23.14
CA ALA A 986 24.99 -26.07 24.24
C ALA A 986 24.59 -26.73 25.58
N PRO A 987 25.13 -26.29 26.74
CA PRO A 987 24.69 -26.75 28.05
C PRO A 987 23.18 -26.56 28.25
N GLY A 988 22.47 -27.51 28.87
CA GLY A 988 21.02 -27.40 29.11
C GLY A 988 20.61 -26.25 30.04
N ASP A 989 21.57 -25.62 30.72
CA ASP A 989 21.37 -24.43 31.54
C ASP A 989 21.78 -23.12 30.84
N SER A 990 22.06 -23.15 29.52
CA SER A 990 22.41 -21.96 28.75
C SER A 990 21.19 -21.05 28.57
N PRO A 991 21.20 -19.83 29.11
CA PRO A 991 20.02 -18.97 29.11
C PRO A 991 19.70 -18.46 27.72
N ASN A 992 18.42 -18.61 27.30
CA ASN A 992 17.86 -17.97 26.11
C ASN A 992 18.45 -18.45 24.78
N THR A 993 18.78 -19.74 24.71
CA THR A 993 19.44 -20.35 23.56
C THR A 993 18.53 -21.27 22.75
N ASP A 994 18.13 -20.84 21.56
CA ASP A 994 17.41 -21.71 20.61
C ASP A 994 18.40 -22.49 19.74
N GLY A 995 18.00 -23.69 19.32
CA GLY A 995 18.77 -24.54 18.42
C GLY A 995 18.63 -24.08 16.97
N ILE A 996 17.60 -24.58 16.28
CA ILE A 996 17.23 -24.14 14.92
C ILE A 996 16.01 -23.22 14.99
N HIS A 997 16.19 -21.96 14.63
CA HIS A 997 15.17 -20.92 14.64
C HIS A 997 14.70 -20.61 13.22
N ILE A 998 13.39 -20.73 12.96
CA ILE A 998 12.78 -20.51 11.65
C ILE A 998 11.79 -19.35 11.74
N SER A 999 12.03 -18.31 10.93
CA SER A 999 11.19 -17.11 10.85
C SER A 999 10.92 -16.72 9.41
N GLU A 1000 9.70 -16.29 9.10
CA GLU A 1000 9.34 -15.75 7.78
C GLU A 1000 9.74 -16.63 6.57
N SER A 1001 9.80 -17.96 6.75
CA SER A 1001 10.40 -18.87 5.76
C SER A 1001 9.44 -19.95 5.27
N THR A 1002 9.59 -20.36 4.01
CA THR A 1002 8.74 -21.35 3.35
C THR A 1002 9.53 -22.56 2.84
N ASN A 1003 8.89 -23.73 2.81
CA ASN A 1003 9.48 -24.96 2.23
C ASN A 1003 10.78 -25.42 2.91
N VAL A 1004 10.83 -25.39 4.25
CA VAL A 1004 12.02 -25.83 5.02
C VAL A 1004 11.89 -27.31 5.39
N ILE A 1005 12.94 -28.10 5.13
CA ILE A 1005 13.03 -29.50 5.56
C ILE A 1005 14.25 -29.68 6.48
N ILE A 1006 14.05 -30.30 7.64
CA ILE A 1006 15.09 -30.66 8.59
C ILE A 1006 15.08 -32.18 8.80
N GLN A 1007 16.22 -32.82 8.55
CA GLN A 1007 16.37 -34.28 8.64
C GLN A 1007 17.59 -34.67 9.47
N ASP A 1008 17.50 -35.81 10.16
CA ASP A 1008 18.62 -36.50 10.82
C ASP A 1008 19.45 -35.61 11.75
N SER A 1009 18.80 -34.66 12.42
CA SER A 1009 19.48 -33.62 13.18
C SER A 1009 19.41 -33.87 14.68
N LYS A 1010 20.52 -33.60 15.38
CA LYS A 1010 20.65 -33.75 16.84
C LYS A 1010 20.85 -32.40 17.49
N ILE A 1011 19.91 -31.99 18.33
CA ILE A 1011 19.86 -30.63 18.88
C ILE A 1011 19.72 -30.68 20.40
N GLY A 1012 20.58 -29.98 21.12
CA GLY A 1012 20.46 -29.78 22.57
C GLY A 1012 20.93 -28.39 22.96
N THR A 1013 20.10 -27.65 23.67
CA THR A 1013 20.34 -26.27 24.12
C THR A 1013 19.65 -26.02 25.46
N GLY A 1014 19.72 -24.81 26.01
CA GLY A 1014 18.95 -24.42 27.21
C GLY A 1014 17.57 -23.80 26.95
N ASP A 1015 17.12 -23.72 25.68
CA ASP A 1015 15.78 -23.24 25.30
C ASP A 1015 15.23 -24.14 24.17
N ASP A 1016 14.47 -23.62 23.20
CA ASP A 1016 13.81 -24.45 22.19
C ASP A 1016 14.83 -25.14 21.26
N CYS A 1017 14.72 -26.47 21.07
CA CYS A 1017 15.56 -27.18 20.10
C CYS A 1017 15.25 -26.71 18.68
N ILE A 1018 13.96 -26.62 18.35
CA ILE A 1018 13.47 -26.03 17.11
C ILE A 1018 12.38 -25.06 17.48
N SER A 1019 12.51 -23.81 17.03
CA SER A 1019 11.51 -22.75 17.24
C SER A 1019 10.99 -22.26 15.89
N ILE A 1020 9.69 -22.37 15.67
CA ILE A 1020 9.00 -21.92 14.45
C ILE A 1020 8.17 -20.71 14.80
N VAL A 1021 8.48 -19.56 14.19
CA VAL A 1021 7.83 -18.28 14.50
C VAL A 1021 7.08 -17.73 13.29
N ASN A 1022 6.59 -16.49 13.41
CA ASN A 1022 5.68 -15.85 12.47
C ASN A 1022 6.09 -15.95 10.99
N ALA A 1023 5.07 -15.99 10.12
CA ALA A 1023 5.14 -16.05 8.66
C ALA A 1023 5.92 -17.26 8.12
N SER A 1024 5.92 -18.38 8.85
CA SER A 1024 6.56 -19.62 8.42
C SER A 1024 5.54 -20.62 7.88
N SER A 1025 5.82 -21.29 6.76
CA SER A 1025 4.91 -22.31 6.21
C SER A 1025 5.59 -23.46 5.50
N ASN A 1026 4.91 -24.60 5.42
CA ASN A 1026 5.43 -25.84 4.81
C ASN A 1026 6.78 -26.25 5.40
N ILE A 1027 6.80 -26.45 6.72
CA ILE A 1027 7.98 -26.86 7.48
C ILE A 1027 7.86 -28.37 7.75
N LYS A 1028 8.82 -29.16 7.28
CA LYS A 1028 8.85 -30.61 7.51
C LYS A 1028 10.09 -31.00 8.31
N MET A 1029 9.91 -31.85 9.31
CA MET A 1029 10.97 -32.31 10.19
C MET A 1029 10.91 -33.83 10.28
N LYS A 1030 12.03 -34.53 10.10
CA LYS A 1030 12.07 -35.99 10.21
C LYS A 1030 13.33 -36.52 10.88
N ARG A 1031 13.17 -37.51 11.77
CA ARG A 1031 14.25 -38.11 12.57
C ARG A 1031 15.02 -37.04 13.36
N ILE A 1032 14.31 -36.32 14.22
CA ILE A 1032 14.88 -35.28 15.09
C ILE A 1032 15.19 -35.84 16.48
N TYR A 1033 16.41 -35.63 16.97
CA TYR A 1033 16.73 -35.83 18.39
C TYR A 1033 16.82 -34.46 19.07
N CYS A 1034 16.00 -34.23 20.10
CA CYS A 1034 16.00 -32.99 20.86
C CYS A 1034 16.20 -33.29 22.35
N GLY A 1035 17.22 -32.68 22.96
CA GLY A 1035 17.47 -32.83 24.39
C GLY A 1035 18.93 -32.66 24.77
N PRO A 1036 19.24 -31.95 25.88
CA PRO A 1036 18.32 -31.20 26.75
C PRO A 1036 17.74 -29.92 26.08
N GLY A 1037 16.72 -29.30 26.68
CA GLY A 1037 16.12 -28.03 26.19
C GLY A 1037 14.62 -27.85 26.50
N HIS A 1038 13.93 -27.01 25.74
CA HIS A 1038 12.49 -26.70 25.84
C HIS A 1038 11.63 -27.39 24.78
N GLY A 1039 12.18 -28.33 24.02
CA GLY A 1039 11.43 -29.13 23.04
C GLY A 1039 11.34 -28.48 21.67
N ILE A 1040 10.28 -28.81 20.94
CA ILE A 1040 9.94 -28.24 19.64
C ILE A 1040 8.75 -27.31 19.84
N SER A 1041 8.94 -26.02 19.54
CA SER A 1041 7.96 -24.97 19.82
C SER A 1041 7.55 -24.23 18.56
N ILE A 1042 6.24 -24.16 18.31
CA ILE A 1042 5.65 -23.13 17.45
C ILE A 1042 5.28 -21.98 18.36
N GLY A 1043 5.81 -20.79 18.12
CA GLY A 1043 5.44 -19.71 19.01
C GLY A 1043 6.24 -18.45 18.93
N SER A 1044 6.11 -17.71 20.01
CA SER A 1044 6.30 -16.28 20.01
C SER A 1044 5.37 -15.56 19.01
N LEU A 1045 4.14 -16.05 18.89
CA LEU A 1045 3.11 -15.48 18.02
C LEU A 1045 2.21 -14.54 18.81
N GLY A 1046 1.89 -13.37 18.26
CA GLY A 1046 0.95 -12.45 18.90
C GLY A 1046 1.57 -11.43 19.86
N LYS A 1047 2.91 -11.38 20.01
CA LYS A 1047 3.58 -10.43 20.92
C LYS A 1047 3.21 -9.01 20.55
N ASP A 1048 3.00 -8.13 21.53
CA ASP A 1048 2.69 -6.71 21.30
C ASP A 1048 1.49 -6.51 20.35
N ASN A 1049 0.50 -7.40 20.45
CA ASN A 1049 -0.71 -7.44 19.60
C ASN A 1049 -0.40 -7.60 18.09
N SER A 1050 0.71 -8.27 17.77
CA SER A 1050 1.10 -8.57 16.38
C SER A 1050 0.30 -9.73 15.78
N THR A 1051 0.35 -9.85 14.45
CA THR A 1051 -0.22 -11.00 13.73
C THR A 1051 0.79 -12.13 13.65
N GLY A 1052 0.40 -13.33 14.09
CA GLY A 1052 1.16 -14.57 14.00
C GLY A 1052 0.52 -15.54 13.01
N ILE A 1053 1.23 -15.95 11.97
CA ILE A 1053 0.77 -16.93 10.98
C ILE A 1053 1.78 -18.06 10.85
N VAL A 1054 1.37 -19.29 11.13
CA VAL A 1054 2.16 -20.52 10.89
C VAL A 1054 1.26 -21.57 10.27
N THR A 1055 1.68 -22.19 9.16
CA THR A 1055 0.86 -23.23 8.50
C THR A 1055 1.66 -24.42 8.00
N LYS A 1056 1.01 -25.59 7.90
CA LYS A 1056 1.57 -26.79 7.27
C LYS A 1056 2.90 -27.20 7.92
N VAL A 1057 2.88 -27.48 9.22
CA VAL A 1057 4.05 -27.94 9.98
C VAL A 1057 3.92 -29.44 10.22
N ILE A 1058 4.87 -30.23 9.78
CA ILE A 1058 4.88 -31.69 9.94
C ILE A 1058 6.16 -32.11 10.66
N LEU A 1059 6.02 -32.80 11.79
CA LEU A 1059 7.10 -33.53 12.45
C LEU A 1059 6.80 -35.01 12.36
N ASP A 1060 7.68 -35.78 11.72
CA ASP A 1060 7.58 -37.23 11.62
C ASP A 1060 8.82 -37.90 12.21
N THR A 1061 8.65 -38.70 13.26
CA THR A 1061 9.75 -39.39 13.95
C THR A 1061 10.66 -38.43 14.71
N ALA A 1062 10.47 -38.33 16.03
CA ALA A 1062 11.35 -37.57 16.90
C ALA A 1062 11.55 -38.24 18.27
N VAL A 1063 12.70 -38.00 18.89
CA VAL A 1063 13.00 -38.39 20.27
C VAL A 1063 13.28 -37.13 21.08
N LEU A 1064 12.42 -36.83 22.05
CA LEU A 1064 12.55 -35.70 22.96
C LEU A 1064 12.97 -36.24 24.33
N ARG A 1065 14.14 -35.84 24.84
CA ARG A 1065 14.68 -36.39 26.09
C ARG A 1065 15.17 -35.29 27.03
N GLU A 1066 14.81 -35.39 28.31
CA GLU A 1066 15.26 -34.47 29.35
C GLU A 1066 14.97 -32.99 29.00
N THR A 1067 13.79 -32.73 28.44
CA THR A 1067 13.32 -31.39 28.06
C THR A 1067 12.20 -30.88 28.97
N THR A 1068 12.11 -29.56 29.14
CA THR A 1068 11.01 -28.94 29.91
C THR A 1068 9.67 -29.07 29.18
N ASN A 1069 9.66 -28.94 27.85
CA ASN A 1069 8.46 -29.19 27.05
C ASN A 1069 8.76 -30.18 25.93
N GLY A 1070 7.74 -30.83 25.41
CA GLY A 1070 7.82 -31.71 24.26
C GLY A 1070 7.44 -30.96 22.99
N LEU A 1071 6.16 -31.02 22.65
CA LEU A 1071 5.54 -30.38 21.49
C LEU A 1071 4.68 -29.22 21.97
N ARG A 1072 5.10 -27.99 21.67
CA ARG A 1072 4.52 -26.78 22.26
C ARG A 1072 4.01 -25.82 21.21
N ILE A 1073 2.82 -25.26 21.41
CA ILE A 1073 2.32 -24.08 20.71
C ILE A 1073 2.09 -22.97 21.74
N LYS A 1074 2.76 -21.81 21.59
CA LYS A 1074 2.67 -20.68 22.54
C LYS A 1074 2.32 -19.37 21.82
N THR A 1075 1.30 -18.67 22.31
CA THR A 1075 0.84 -17.39 21.75
C THR A 1075 0.53 -16.37 22.86
N TRP A 1076 0.74 -15.08 22.58
CA TRP A 1076 0.33 -14.01 23.51
C TRP A 1076 -1.14 -13.64 23.30
N GLN A 1077 -1.83 -13.38 24.41
CA GLN A 1077 -3.10 -12.67 24.43
C GLN A 1077 -2.93 -11.28 23.79
N GLY A 1078 -3.92 -10.85 23.01
CA GLY A 1078 -3.93 -9.61 22.23
C GLY A 1078 -3.50 -9.80 20.76
N GLY A 1079 -2.82 -10.90 20.44
CA GLY A 1079 -2.39 -11.24 19.08
C GLY A 1079 -3.54 -11.57 18.13
N SER A 1080 -3.22 -11.62 16.83
CA SER A 1080 -4.16 -12.03 15.76
C SER A 1080 -3.49 -12.98 14.76
N GLY A 1081 -4.23 -13.53 13.81
CA GLY A 1081 -3.71 -14.52 12.84
C GLY A 1081 -4.03 -15.96 13.27
N TYR A 1082 -3.29 -16.94 12.76
CA TYR A 1082 -3.62 -18.35 12.96
C TYR A 1082 -2.43 -19.31 12.90
N VAL A 1083 -2.55 -20.42 13.63
CA VAL A 1083 -1.73 -21.63 13.50
C VAL A 1083 -2.65 -22.76 13.02
N ARG A 1084 -2.42 -23.28 11.80
CA ARG A 1084 -3.25 -24.36 11.22
C ARG A 1084 -2.49 -25.41 10.42
N GLY A 1085 -3.05 -26.60 10.33
CA GLY A 1085 -2.45 -27.72 9.59
C GLY A 1085 -1.13 -28.16 10.22
N VAL A 1086 -1.13 -28.42 11.53
CA VAL A 1086 0.04 -28.90 12.27
C VAL A 1086 -0.12 -30.38 12.57
N ARG A 1087 0.87 -31.21 12.21
CA ARG A 1087 0.91 -32.64 12.50
C ARG A 1087 2.20 -33.01 13.20
N PHE A 1088 2.09 -33.49 14.43
CA PHE A 1088 3.17 -34.14 15.15
C PHE A 1088 2.90 -35.65 15.19
N GLN A 1089 3.78 -36.44 14.58
CA GLN A 1089 3.60 -37.89 14.50
C GLN A 1089 4.86 -38.68 14.86
N ASN A 1090 4.66 -39.87 15.41
CA ASN A 1090 5.73 -40.83 15.75
C ASN A 1090 6.78 -40.24 16.71
N VAL A 1091 6.32 -39.61 17.79
CA VAL A 1091 7.20 -38.91 18.75
C VAL A 1091 7.37 -39.75 20.01
N ARG A 1092 8.62 -40.00 20.40
CA ARG A 1092 8.98 -40.64 21.67
C ARG A 1092 9.47 -39.59 22.65
N VAL A 1093 8.87 -39.54 23.84
CA VAL A 1093 9.26 -38.61 24.92
C VAL A 1093 9.87 -39.36 26.10
N GLU A 1094 11.00 -38.89 26.62
CA GLU A 1094 11.71 -39.53 27.72
C GLU A 1094 12.03 -38.49 28.79
N ASN A 1095 11.40 -38.58 29.96
CA ASN A 1095 11.59 -37.65 31.07
C ASN A 1095 11.33 -36.18 30.67
N VAL A 1096 10.21 -35.92 29.98
CA VAL A 1096 9.82 -34.59 29.51
C VAL A 1096 8.81 -33.96 30.47
N SER A 1097 8.98 -32.70 30.89
CA SER A 1097 8.06 -32.13 31.90
C SER A 1097 6.66 -31.84 31.34
N ASN A 1098 6.54 -31.20 30.18
CA ASN A 1098 5.25 -30.91 29.53
C ASN A 1098 5.23 -31.50 28.10
N PRO A 1099 4.91 -32.79 27.92
CA PRO A 1099 4.99 -33.47 26.62
C PRO A 1099 4.17 -32.82 25.51
N ILE A 1100 2.90 -32.48 25.77
CA ILE A 1100 2.00 -31.83 24.81
C ILE A 1100 1.41 -30.57 25.45
N LEU A 1101 1.64 -29.41 24.83
CA LEU A 1101 1.26 -28.11 25.40
C LEU A 1101 0.76 -27.12 24.34
N ILE A 1102 -0.44 -26.58 24.53
CA ILE A 1102 -0.90 -25.34 23.90
C ILE A 1102 -1.13 -24.31 25.01
N ASP A 1103 -0.53 -23.14 24.87
CA ASP A 1103 -0.62 -22.03 25.82
C ASP A 1103 -0.87 -20.71 25.09
N GLN A 1104 -2.14 -20.28 25.03
CA GLN A 1104 -2.54 -18.98 24.48
C GLN A 1104 -2.47 -17.83 25.49
N PHE A 1105 -2.05 -18.09 26.73
CA PHE A 1105 -1.85 -17.11 27.80
C PHE A 1105 -0.36 -16.87 28.09
N TYR A 1106 0.51 -17.22 27.14
CA TYR A 1106 1.95 -17.11 27.31
C TYR A 1106 2.36 -15.67 27.64
N CYS A 1107 3.21 -15.51 28.66
CA CYS A 1107 3.71 -14.23 29.13
C CYS A 1107 5.16 -14.37 29.59
N ASP A 1108 6.05 -13.50 29.07
CA ASP A 1108 7.48 -13.46 29.41
C ASP A 1108 7.82 -12.42 30.50
N SER A 1109 6.80 -11.88 31.17
CA SER A 1109 6.92 -10.94 32.30
C SER A 1109 6.79 -11.67 33.65
N PRO A 1110 7.51 -11.24 34.70
CA PRO A 1110 7.31 -11.74 36.06
C PRO A 1110 5.92 -11.42 36.63
N SER A 1111 5.20 -10.44 36.08
CA SER A 1111 3.78 -10.20 36.35
C SER A 1111 2.92 -10.87 35.28
N THR A 1112 1.81 -11.50 35.68
CA THR A 1112 0.83 -12.04 34.75
C THR A 1112 0.38 -10.97 33.75
N CYS A 1113 0.48 -11.28 32.46
CA CYS A 1113 -0.03 -10.41 31.40
C CYS A 1113 -1.57 -10.33 31.53
N PRO A 1114 -2.18 -9.16 31.30
CA PRO A 1114 -3.63 -9.05 31.36
C PRO A 1114 -4.26 -9.89 30.23
N ASN A 1115 -5.35 -10.58 30.54
CA ASN A 1115 -6.18 -11.22 29.51
C ASN A 1115 -6.70 -10.15 28.54
N GLN A 1116 -6.73 -10.48 27.25
CA GLN A 1116 -7.20 -9.58 26.21
C GLN A 1116 -8.31 -10.26 25.40
N THR A 1117 -9.00 -9.50 24.55
CA THR A 1117 -10.14 -10.03 23.79
C THR A 1117 -9.75 -10.74 22.49
N SER A 1118 -8.51 -10.58 22.02
CA SER A 1118 -7.98 -11.25 20.83
C SER A 1118 -6.88 -12.25 21.20
N ALA A 1119 -6.72 -13.29 20.38
CA ALA A 1119 -5.58 -14.21 20.42
C ALA A 1119 -5.33 -14.76 19.01
N VAL A 1120 -4.15 -15.37 18.81
CA VAL A 1120 -3.83 -16.09 17.57
C VAL A 1120 -4.66 -17.36 17.53
N GLU A 1121 -5.51 -17.55 16.51
CA GLU A 1121 -6.36 -18.74 16.37
C GLU A 1121 -5.52 -20.02 16.23
N ILE A 1122 -5.89 -21.11 16.90
CA ILE A 1122 -5.20 -22.40 16.77
C ILE A 1122 -6.23 -23.44 16.38
N SER A 1123 -6.08 -23.98 15.17
CA SER A 1123 -6.99 -24.98 14.60
C SER A 1123 -6.25 -26.06 13.83
N GLU A 1124 -6.90 -27.20 13.59
CA GLU A 1124 -6.34 -28.30 12.75
C GLU A 1124 -4.96 -28.81 13.24
N VAL A 1125 -4.86 -29.16 14.53
CA VAL A 1125 -3.64 -29.69 15.14
C VAL A 1125 -3.81 -31.16 15.47
N MET A 1126 -2.95 -32.01 14.92
CA MET A 1126 -2.96 -33.45 15.12
C MET A 1126 -1.70 -33.92 15.87
N TYR A 1127 -1.91 -34.69 16.92
CA TYR A 1127 -0.89 -35.42 17.67
C TYR A 1127 -1.13 -36.92 17.47
N GLN A 1128 -0.19 -37.63 16.84
CA GLN A 1128 -0.36 -39.02 16.45
C GLN A 1128 0.82 -39.90 16.89
N ASN A 1129 0.54 -41.10 17.41
CA ASN A 1129 1.58 -42.07 17.81
C ASN A 1129 2.65 -41.45 18.71
N ILE A 1130 2.23 -40.83 19.81
CA ILE A 1130 3.13 -40.19 20.77
C ILE A 1130 3.20 -41.05 22.02
N SER A 1131 4.40 -41.46 22.43
CA SER A 1131 4.55 -42.33 23.60
C SER A 1131 5.75 -42.01 24.48
N GLY A 1132 5.65 -42.33 25.76
CA GLY A 1132 6.80 -42.32 26.67
C GLY A 1132 6.51 -41.75 28.06
N THR A 1133 7.48 -41.05 28.65
CA THR A 1133 7.44 -40.66 30.08
C THR A 1133 7.43 -39.15 30.32
N THR A 1134 6.57 -38.71 31.23
CA THR A 1134 6.46 -37.31 31.70
C THR A 1134 7.00 -37.11 33.12
N MET A 1135 7.47 -35.90 33.44
CA MET A 1135 7.83 -35.49 34.81
C MET A 1135 6.69 -34.78 35.55
N SER A 1136 5.83 -34.06 34.83
CA SER A 1136 4.69 -33.36 35.44
C SER A 1136 3.45 -34.25 35.48
N ALA A 1137 2.50 -33.94 36.37
CA ALA A 1137 1.20 -34.62 36.39
C ALA A 1137 0.40 -34.33 35.11
N LYS A 1138 0.43 -33.08 34.64
CA LYS A 1138 -0.27 -32.64 33.42
C LYS A 1138 0.53 -33.02 32.17
N ALA A 1139 0.34 -34.24 31.69
CA ALA A 1139 1.03 -34.74 30.50
C ALA A 1139 0.56 -34.04 29.22
N ILE A 1140 -0.73 -33.69 29.17
CA ILE A 1140 -1.37 -32.99 28.06
C ILE A 1140 -2.05 -31.73 28.61
N LYS A 1141 -1.69 -30.55 28.10
CA LYS A 1141 -2.27 -29.28 28.53
C LYS A 1141 -2.68 -28.43 27.32
N PHE A 1142 -3.97 -28.15 27.19
CA PHE A 1142 -4.52 -27.19 26.24
C PHE A 1142 -5.15 -26.02 27.00
N ASP A 1143 -4.49 -24.87 26.97
CA ASP A 1143 -4.88 -23.67 27.68
C ASP A 1143 -5.16 -22.56 26.67
N CYS A 1144 -6.40 -22.51 26.20
CA CYS A 1144 -6.83 -21.69 25.08
C CYS A 1144 -7.70 -20.51 25.54
N SER A 1145 -7.73 -19.44 24.75
CA SER A 1145 -8.45 -18.20 25.02
C SER A 1145 -9.95 -18.43 25.02
N ASP A 1146 -10.66 -17.85 26.00
CA ASP A 1146 -12.12 -17.88 26.05
C ASP A 1146 -12.77 -17.18 24.84
N THR A 1147 -12.12 -16.14 24.31
CA THR A 1147 -12.63 -15.39 23.16
C THR A 1147 -12.31 -16.02 21.82
N ILE A 1148 -11.21 -16.78 21.73
CA ILE A 1148 -10.71 -17.43 20.51
C ILE A 1148 -10.26 -18.85 20.90
N PRO A 1149 -11.21 -19.78 21.08
CA PRO A 1149 -10.94 -21.14 21.54
C PRO A 1149 -10.14 -21.94 20.50
N CYS A 1150 -9.39 -22.94 20.94
CA CYS A 1150 -8.74 -23.87 20.03
C CYS A 1150 -9.75 -24.87 19.47
N SER A 1151 -9.69 -25.17 18.18
CA SER A 1151 -10.64 -26.09 17.51
C SER A 1151 -9.94 -27.17 16.71
N ASN A 1152 -10.67 -28.25 16.39
CA ASN A 1152 -10.17 -29.35 15.56
C ASN A 1152 -8.84 -29.96 16.07
N LEU A 1153 -8.70 -30.11 17.39
CA LEU A 1153 -7.58 -30.83 18.00
C LEU A 1153 -7.81 -32.34 17.90
N VAL A 1154 -6.85 -33.09 17.37
CA VAL A 1154 -6.93 -34.54 17.23
C VAL A 1154 -5.80 -35.20 18.01
N LEU A 1155 -6.15 -36.07 18.95
CA LEU A 1155 -5.21 -36.95 19.66
C LEU A 1155 -5.40 -38.37 19.14
N SER A 1156 -4.38 -39.00 18.58
CA SER A 1156 -4.46 -40.38 18.13
C SER A 1156 -3.29 -41.23 18.59
N ASN A 1157 -3.58 -42.36 19.27
CA ASN A 1157 -2.56 -43.26 19.79
C ASN A 1157 -1.49 -42.51 20.63
N VAL A 1158 -1.94 -41.79 21.66
CA VAL A 1158 -1.09 -41.05 22.59
C VAL A 1158 -1.02 -41.82 23.90
N ASP A 1159 0.18 -42.19 24.37
CA ASP A 1159 0.40 -43.03 25.55
C ASP A 1159 1.54 -42.46 26.42
N LEU A 1160 1.18 -41.65 27.39
CA LEU A 1160 2.11 -40.88 28.23
C LEU A 1160 1.96 -41.29 29.69
N ASP A 1161 3.02 -41.85 30.25
CA ASP A 1161 3.07 -42.31 31.63
C ASP A 1161 3.98 -41.47 32.51
N LYS A 1162 3.77 -41.51 33.82
CA LYS A 1162 4.69 -40.95 34.81
C LYS A 1162 5.29 -42.08 35.64
N GLN A 1163 6.60 -42.03 35.90
CA GLN A 1163 7.28 -43.06 36.70
C GLN A 1163 6.72 -43.13 38.13
N ASP A 1164 6.38 -41.98 38.72
CA ASP A 1164 5.83 -41.86 40.07
C ASP A 1164 4.55 -41.00 40.09
N GLY A 1165 3.39 -41.67 40.05
CA GLY A 1165 2.07 -41.05 40.24
C GLY A 1165 1.17 -41.08 38.99
N THR A 1166 0.05 -40.37 39.06
CA THR A 1166 -0.95 -40.33 37.99
C THR A 1166 -0.65 -39.23 36.98
N VAL A 1167 -0.99 -39.50 35.72
CA VAL A 1167 -0.99 -38.53 34.61
C VAL A 1167 -2.40 -38.02 34.36
N GLU A 1168 -2.53 -36.75 33.97
CA GLU A 1168 -3.81 -36.10 33.67
C GLU A 1168 -3.74 -35.23 32.39
N THR A 1169 -4.92 -35.01 31.79
CA THR A 1169 -5.14 -34.07 30.69
C THR A 1169 -5.87 -32.84 31.22
N TYR A 1170 -5.42 -31.65 30.84
CA TYR A 1170 -6.09 -30.37 31.10
C TYR A 1170 -6.56 -29.73 29.79
N CYS A 1171 -7.85 -29.39 29.70
CA CYS A 1171 -8.42 -28.62 28.59
C CYS A 1171 -9.14 -27.38 29.14
N HIS A 1172 -8.83 -26.21 28.58
CA HIS A 1172 -9.55 -24.96 28.78
C HIS A 1172 -9.81 -24.32 27.42
N SER A 1173 -11.09 -24.05 27.12
CA SER A 1173 -11.56 -23.45 25.86
C SER A 1173 -10.98 -24.11 24.61
N ALA A 1174 -10.95 -25.44 24.61
CA ALA A 1174 -10.38 -26.27 23.56
C ALA A 1174 -11.35 -27.38 23.14
N GLN A 1175 -11.55 -27.55 21.83
CA GLN A 1175 -12.45 -28.53 21.24
C GLN A 1175 -11.70 -29.49 20.31
N GLY A 1176 -12.03 -30.77 20.39
CA GLY A 1176 -11.39 -31.81 19.59
C GLY A 1176 -11.96 -33.19 19.87
N PHE A 1177 -11.25 -34.22 19.42
CA PHE A 1177 -11.61 -35.60 19.76
C PHE A 1177 -10.38 -36.50 19.87
N PRO A 1178 -10.35 -37.41 20.86
CA PRO A 1178 -9.41 -38.51 20.89
C PRO A 1178 -9.85 -39.63 19.93
N TYR A 1179 -8.88 -40.31 19.32
CA TYR A 1179 -9.10 -41.44 18.41
C TYR A 1179 -8.06 -42.55 18.63
N GLY A 1180 -8.50 -43.75 19.03
CA GLY A 1180 -7.60 -44.85 19.39
C GLY A 1180 -7.22 -44.84 20.87
N VAL A 1181 -6.03 -45.34 21.21
CA VAL A 1181 -5.57 -45.39 22.62
C VAL A 1181 -5.06 -44.00 23.00
N VAL A 1182 -5.72 -43.34 23.97
CA VAL A 1182 -5.29 -42.03 24.50
C VAL A 1182 -5.17 -42.12 26.02
N HIS A 1183 -3.93 -42.16 26.52
CA HIS A 1183 -3.56 -42.15 27.92
C HIS A 1183 -2.58 -40.99 28.22
N PRO A 1184 -2.85 -40.11 29.20
CA PRO A 1184 -4.07 -40.03 30.02
C PRO A 1184 -5.33 -39.71 29.20
N SER A 1185 -6.52 -40.04 29.74
CA SER A 1185 -7.79 -39.75 29.04
C SER A 1185 -7.92 -38.26 28.73
N ALA A 1186 -8.44 -37.93 27.55
CA ALA A 1186 -8.63 -36.56 27.07
C ALA A 1186 -10.11 -36.23 26.78
N ASP A 1187 -11.03 -36.80 27.58
CA ASP A 1187 -12.47 -36.61 27.44
C ASP A 1187 -12.90 -35.13 27.48
N CYS A 1188 -12.10 -34.26 28.11
CA CYS A 1188 -12.32 -32.81 28.17
C CYS A 1188 -12.30 -32.10 26.80
N LEU A 1189 -11.82 -32.74 25.73
CA LEU A 1189 -11.91 -32.21 24.35
C LEU A 1189 -13.31 -32.37 23.74
N SER A 1190 -14.07 -33.36 24.22
CA SER A 1190 -15.37 -33.76 23.65
C SER A 1190 -16.58 -33.12 24.33
N SER A 1191 -16.37 -32.48 25.49
CA SER A 1191 -17.45 -31.90 26.28
C SER A 1191 -17.84 -30.51 25.77
N THR A 1192 -18.99 -30.41 25.10
CA THR A 1192 -19.74 -29.16 24.86
C THR A 1192 -20.30 -28.52 26.15
N ASP A 1193 -20.10 -29.14 27.30
CA ASP A 1193 -20.70 -28.77 28.58
C ASP A 1193 -19.77 -27.93 29.47
N LYS A 1194 -19.45 -26.69 29.08
CA LYS A 1194 -18.94 -25.66 30.03
C LYS A 1194 -19.39 -24.22 29.75
N ILE A 1195 -20.53 -24.02 29.07
CA ILE A 1195 -21.20 -22.70 29.00
C ILE A 1195 -22.42 -22.62 29.94
N SER A 1196 -22.78 -23.72 30.63
CA SER A 1196 -24.05 -23.85 31.38
C SER A 1196 -23.91 -24.19 32.88
N GLN A 1197 -22.74 -23.97 33.52
CA GLN A 1197 -22.57 -24.19 34.97
C GLN A 1197 -21.94 -22.98 35.71
N VAL A 1198 -22.44 -21.76 35.46
CA VAL A 1198 -22.27 -20.62 36.40
C VAL A 1198 -23.62 -19.97 36.77
N ALA A 1199 -24.74 -20.51 36.27
CA ALA A 1199 -26.07 -20.19 36.79
C ALA A 1199 -26.57 -21.38 37.61
N GLU A 1200 -26.93 -21.12 38.88
CA GLU A 1200 -27.45 -22.06 39.89
C GLU A 1200 -26.42 -22.85 40.73
N SER A 1201 -25.69 -22.13 41.58
CA SER A 1201 -25.65 -22.48 43.01
C SER A 1201 -25.09 -21.31 43.82
N THR A 1202 -25.98 -20.47 44.35
CA THR A 1202 -26.01 -19.93 45.73
C THR A 1202 -26.90 -18.68 45.78
N MET A 1203 -28.17 -18.86 46.13
CA MET A 1203 -28.97 -17.86 46.82
C MET A 1203 -29.53 -18.51 48.10
N GLU A 1204 -29.04 -18.02 49.24
CA GLU A 1204 -29.58 -17.98 50.62
C GLU A 1204 -28.34 -17.65 51.49
N GLU A 1205 -28.20 -16.59 52.28
CA GLU A 1205 -28.98 -15.41 52.68
C GLU A 1205 -27.96 -14.35 53.14
N ASP A 1206 -28.12 -13.09 52.74
CA ASP A 1206 -28.19 -11.91 53.64
C ASP A 1206 -28.08 -10.60 52.83
N ILE A 1207 -29.25 -9.97 52.64
CA ILE A 1207 -29.46 -8.58 52.20
C ILE A 1207 -29.81 -7.78 53.47
N PRO A 1208 -29.26 -6.57 53.69
CA PRO A 1208 -30.01 -5.34 53.36
C PRO A 1208 -29.15 -4.38 52.50
N HIS A 1209 -29.63 -3.95 51.33
CA HIS A 1209 -30.38 -2.70 51.13
C HIS A 1209 -29.52 -1.47 51.50
N THR A 1210 -29.19 -0.53 50.60
CA THR A 1210 -30.07 0.22 49.68
C THR A 1210 -29.27 1.11 48.71
N GLU A 1211 -29.79 1.22 47.48
CA GLU A 1211 -29.91 2.43 46.62
C GLU A 1211 -28.65 3.16 46.13
N LEU A 1212 -28.22 2.92 44.87
CA LEU A 1212 -28.64 3.64 43.66
C LEU A 1212 -27.90 3.12 42.41
#